data_AF-A0A9E1UV95-F1
#
_entry.id   AF-A0A9E1UV95-F1
#
_cell.length_a   1.000
_cell.length_b   1.000
_cell.length_c   1.000
_cell.angle_alpha   90.00
_cell.angle_beta   90.00
_cell.angle_gamma   90.00
#
_symmetry.space_group_name_H-M   'P 1'
#
loop_
_entity.id
_entity.type
_entity.pdbx_description
1 polymer ?
#
loop_
_entity_poly.entity_id
_entity_poly.type
_entity_poly.pdbx_seq_one_letter_code
_entity_poly.pdbx_strand_id
1 'polypeptide(L)'
;MNRPTLLALFSSLILAAQPKPVETAVYRTGAWFAPNSPEQREMYLKGGFTMVPYTPQCRDWAAAQDMVFIGAVASWGMPKDVAQPFESSDGAQSMSVGLFTHINFNAPTVAKWWDTRVPELVRKMPHAERIAYWKVHNEFGYHTGKVYDYSPGSIAKYRRWLTNRYANVAELNAKWRTTHASFATIEPPHTRDEMKTRMANWLEWRRFTCWKFADYFKTTGDLIRTVQPNAKVADNFYTTSPMQGWDNFELARQVDYLAYDIYDISRWQGLLDKLDHCRTGASAYGIPFIIMEYHAGPNHFVTEVSRRDLLIEANVALARECRAIQWFRWIPGGDGREQGIHGMMDSKGQPTERFTAGAETSAFTQRLAPLLLKSRTIAPVAVLTSSDPSYLAYANRTSAWGARRRWDYLNRMLNAARIQFDEIDPVWLADKNPNGYQAIIVGSLPVLGDKALAKLRAFANQGGTVILHPDTATLDAYGHARGDSPYLAQSTKGEFWTTRKRRDGRGPIVVEAVGKGRFVHCAWELPTASEPGDAGVADYAKLLAEHANVRSFLRDGAPTPDPIVDLRLLQAGPCRLLFATDTDKQGTTQDVSLALRDLKNSARVFALSPRTTKVTRLAADDGAFTLHDVAPGAMALIVDKPWQPLVGLDAPKTLHPADEFIATVTVDNLDAAPVSGEAKLNVPAGWQSVSRNPRFAKLTPGMRATLSFSVKVPADATIDHFAVDNPMVASVTFSEGRSGTLSVRHLPFVLPALDVRLSYDGRDLNPWQEMQPSVLRWGWDREVITPPAPPVSCRAQAPVTMRVRCAPSLKGKTLKLTVTGPGTPRVQPASLMLGDLDSTSELSLVLPEPGDYELTASCGGKSFSIPLIAGVHTDTVAAACKAGKPVLPEGWKPVAKLGVGTRDAAAVGDVVSFAVDLGTKTSNLAVFDATGSQVAAGIGAASVTLAAYVPKDSVGIYTVARGPKPPAVRQRVHMKRIDDDALTVTGDNYRICFDTTLGLIRWLELDGKRVIPHRTALVAVTDQGEEQAPDGSSRVESLAISTSPVAADIEFSTLQSGLRITQKWRLEAARLAVELRVVNDDRKPLAFGEFRYEFGFDPKLLPRWRRQIDGERHEEGSLPSGFGPMKGAPVADFLAKGNGGIAVRPGRCAMITKWQTGPIGLRHSAMRTDLSLLNNIRMDPGDTILAEFDLLPHAGPLSQAVPPILVTATNQP
;
A
#
# COMPACT_ATOMS: atom_id res chain seq x y z
N MET A 1 -43.10 -47.14 41.96
CA MET A 1 -42.02 -46.15 41.74
C MET A 1 -41.56 -45.64 43.09
N ASN A 2 -40.25 -45.70 43.40
CA ASN A 2 -39.72 -45.26 44.69
C ASN A 2 -39.58 -43.73 44.75
N ARG A 3 -39.70 -43.16 45.97
CA ARG A 3 -39.61 -41.72 46.27
C ARG A 3 -38.45 -40.97 45.58
N PRO A 4 -37.23 -41.53 45.40
CA PRO A 4 -36.14 -40.84 44.69
C PRO A 4 -36.42 -40.65 43.20
N THR A 5 -37.13 -41.58 42.57
CA THR A 5 -37.52 -41.51 41.15
C THR A 5 -38.63 -40.48 40.93
N LEU A 6 -39.57 -40.38 41.89
CA LEU A 6 -40.56 -39.31 41.89
C LEU A 6 -39.91 -37.95 42.16
N LEU A 7 -38.93 -37.86 43.09
CA LEU A 7 -38.19 -36.60 43.32
C LEU A 7 -37.37 -36.19 42.09
N ALA A 8 -36.73 -37.11 41.37
CA ALA A 8 -36.00 -36.80 40.14
C ALA A 8 -36.93 -36.35 38.99
N LEU A 9 -38.12 -36.94 38.90
CA LEU A 9 -39.20 -36.50 37.99
C LEU A 9 -39.78 -35.15 38.41
N PHE A 10 -39.97 -34.91 39.71
CA PHE A 10 -40.44 -33.62 40.23
C PHE A 10 -39.35 -32.54 40.14
N SER A 11 -38.06 -32.83 40.30
CA SER A 11 -36.96 -31.88 40.09
C SER A 11 -36.80 -31.52 38.61
N SER A 12 -37.11 -32.44 37.69
CA SER A 12 -37.17 -32.15 36.24
C SER A 12 -38.47 -31.46 35.81
N LEU A 13 -39.56 -31.56 36.58
CA LEU A 13 -40.82 -30.84 36.37
C LEU A 13 -40.89 -29.48 37.11
N ILE A 14 -40.12 -29.27 38.18
CA ILE A 14 -40.08 -28.04 39.01
C ILE A 14 -38.96 -27.07 38.59
N LEU A 15 -37.97 -27.51 37.81
CA LEU A 15 -37.20 -26.58 36.96
C LEU A 15 -38.12 -26.13 35.82
N ALA A 16 -39.00 -25.15 36.08
CA ALA A 16 -39.46 -24.25 35.03
C ALA A 16 -38.21 -23.83 34.24
N ALA A 17 -38.11 -24.26 32.99
CA ALA A 17 -36.89 -24.21 32.20
C ALA A 17 -36.29 -22.81 32.28
N GLN A 18 -35.19 -22.67 33.04
CA GLN A 18 -34.49 -21.40 33.16
C GLN A 18 -34.16 -20.92 31.73
N PRO A 19 -34.60 -19.70 31.35
CA PRO A 19 -34.45 -19.24 29.98
C PRO A 19 -32.97 -19.21 29.61
N LYS A 20 -32.61 -19.89 28.52
CA LYS A 20 -31.22 -20.01 28.06
C LYS A 20 -30.66 -18.59 27.81
N PRO A 21 -29.43 -18.26 28.26
CA PRO A 21 -28.85 -16.95 27.94
C PRO A 21 -28.64 -16.78 26.44
N VAL A 22 -28.69 -15.55 25.95
CA VAL A 22 -28.16 -15.22 24.62
C VAL A 22 -26.64 -15.42 24.63
N GLU A 23 -26.13 -16.00 23.55
CA GLU A 23 -24.69 -16.13 23.29
C GLU A 23 -24.12 -14.76 22.91
N THR A 24 -23.18 -14.28 23.73
CA THR A 24 -22.39 -13.07 23.47
C THR A 24 -20.90 -13.43 23.48
N ALA A 25 -20.11 -12.63 22.77
CA ALA A 25 -18.66 -12.70 22.76
C ALA A 25 -18.12 -11.32 22.36
N VAL A 26 -16.81 -11.11 22.48
CA VAL A 26 -16.17 -9.86 22.04
C VAL A 26 -15.21 -10.18 20.91
N TYR A 27 -15.50 -9.63 19.72
CA TYR A 27 -14.55 -9.69 18.61
C TYR A 27 -13.55 -8.56 18.78
N ARG A 28 -12.26 -8.87 18.62
CA ARG A 28 -11.19 -7.91 18.94
C ARG A 28 -10.83 -7.06 17.72
N THR A 29 -11.03 -5.76 17.85
CA THR A 29 -10.68 -4.75 16.86
C THR A 29 -9.96 -3.59 17.54
N GLY A 30 -9.10 -2.91 16.79
CA GLY A 30 -8.31 -1.79 17.32
C GLY A 30 -7.33 -1.25 16.29
N ALA A 31 -6.59 -0.23 16.69
CA ALA A 31 -5.53 0.37 15.89
C ALA A 31 -4.24 0.48 16.71
N TRP A 32 -3.11 0.36 16.02
CA TRP A 32 -1.79 0.53 16.62
C TRP A 32 -1.53 1.96 17.05
N PHE A 33 -0.70 2.09 18.09
CA PHE A 33 -0.47 3.30 18.88
C PHE A 33 -1.70 3.78 19.65
N ALA A 34 -1.47 4.13 20.91
CA ALA A 34 -2.52 4.44 21.84
C ALA A 34 -3.17 5.81 21.58
N PRO A 35 -4.49 5.95 21.80
CA PRO A 35 -5.15 7.25 21.88
C PRO A 35 -4.69 7.97 23.15
N ASN A 36 -3.81 8.96 23.01
CA ASN A 36 -3.12 9.54 24.17
C ASN A 36 -3.91 10.70 24.82
N SER A 37 -4.70 11.46 24.06
CA SER A 37 -5.55 12.55 24.59
C SER A 37 -6.95 12.06 24.98
N PRO A 38 -7.69 12.79 25.84
CA PRO A 38 -9.10 12.48 26.14
C PRO A 38 -9.99 12.43 24.90
N GLU A 39 -9.80 13.34 23.95
CA GLU A 39 -10.57 13.44 22.71
C GLU A 39 -10.29 12.23 21.82
N GLN A 40 -9.02 11.82 21.70
CA GLN A 40 -8.65 10.61 20.97
C GLN A 40 -9.26 9.35 21.63
N ARG A 41 -9.31 9.30 22.95
CA ARG A 41 -9.91 8.19 23.71
C ARG A 41 -11.41 8.10 23.51
N GLU A 42 -12.10 9.24 23.55
CA GLU A 42 -13.52 9.33 23.22
C GLU A 42 -13.76 8.84 21.79
N MET A 43 -12.95 9.30 20.84
CA MET A 43 -13.04 8.87 19.45
C MET A 43 -12.78 7.37 19.29
N TYR A 44 -11.80 6.81 19.99
CA TYR A 44 -11.53 5.36 19.97
C TYR A 44 -12.73 4.53 20.44
N LEU A 45 -13.46 5.00 21.47
CA LEU A 45 -14.72 4.38 21.93
C LEU A 45 -15.84 4.54 20.90
N LYS A 46 -15.92 5.71 20.25
CA LYS A 46 -16.84 5.90 19.13
C LYS A 46 -16.54 4.95 17.97
N GLY A 47 -15.29 4.56 17.74
CA GLY A 47 -14.94 3.47 16.80
C GLY A 47 -15.44 2.09 17.22
N GLY A 48 -15.81 1.91 18.49
CA GLY A 48 -16.23 0.61 19.04
C GLY A 48 -15.08 -0.39 19.12
N PHE A 49 -13.83 0.09 19.19
CA PHE A 49 -12.66 -0.78 19.34
C PHE A 49 -12.60 -1.38 20.75
N THR A 50 -12.05 -2.58 20.86
CA THR A 50 -12.06 -3.37 22.11
C THR A 50 -10.68 -3.86 22.53
N MET A 51 -9.65 -3.55 21.74
CA MET A 51 -8.25 -3.89 21.98
C MET A 51 -7.36 -2.69 21.68
N VAL A 52 -6.33 -2.48 22.50
CA VAL A 52 -5.40 -1.35 22.36
C VAL A 52 -3.97 -1.78 22.72
N PRO A 53 -2.92 -1.23 22.11
CA PRO A 53 -1.55 -1.45 22.57
C PRO A 53 -1.35 -0.99 24.01
N TYR A 54 -0.62 -1.78 24.80
CA TYR A 54 -0.32 -1.43 26.17
C TYR A 54 0.65 -0.23 26.24
N THR A 55 0.18 0.90 26.75
CA THR A 55 1.04 2.07 27.00
C THR A 55 0.75 2.68 28.38
N PRO A 56 1.76 3.31 29.03
CA PRO A 56 1.53 4.03 30.28
C PRO A 56 0.45 5.12 30.17
N GLN A 57 0.27 5.72 29.00
CA GLN A 57 -0.63 6.86 28.77
C GLN A 57 -2.11 6.48 28.75
N CYS A 58 -2.46 5.25 28.31
CA CYS A 58 -3.86 4.85 28.15
C CYS A 58 -4.26 3.61 28.96
N ARG A 59 -3.33 2.87 29.60
CA ARG A 59 -3.63 1.59 30.27
C ARG A 59 -4.74 1.68 31.32
N ASP A 60 -4.74 2.70 32.17
CA ASP A 60 -5.71 2.79 33.28
C ASP A 60 -7.10 3.13 32.75
N TRP A 61 -7.15 4.03 31.76
CA TRP A 61 -8.40 4.34 31.04
C TRP A 61 -8.95 3.11 30.32
N ALA A 62 -8.12 2.42 29.54
CA ALA A 62 -8.54 1.25 28.77
C ALA A 62 -9.01 0.11 29.68
N ALA A 63 -8.33 -0.11 30.82
CA ALA A 63 -8.78 -1.07 31.83
C ALA A 63 -10.15 -0.69 32.42
N ALA A 64 -10.40 0.61 32.65
CA ALA A 64 -11.71 1.10 33.11
C ALA A 64 -12.82 0.94 32.05
N GLN A 65 -12.47 0.80 30.77
CA GLN A 65 -13.41 0.52 29.67
C GLN A 65 -13.53 -0.98 29.35
N ASP A 66 -12.97 -1.86 30.19
CA ASP A 66 -12.91 -3.31 29.99
C ASP A 66 -12.25 -3.75 28.65
N MET A 67 -11.31 -2.94 28.16
CA MET A 67 -10.50 -3.28 27.00
C MET A 67 -9.39 -4.27 27.37
N VAL A 68 -8.93 -5.01 26.35
CA VAL A 68 -7.75 -5.88 26.46
C VAL A 68 -6.54 -5.25 25.79
N PHE A 69 -5.36 -5.67 26.22
CA PHE A 69 -4.11 -5.11 25.73
C PHE A 69 -3.38 -6.02 24.75
N ILE A 70 -2.67 -5.39 23.82
CA ILE A 70 -1.50 -5.99 23.17
C ILE A 70 -0.28 -5.62 24.02
N GLY A 71 0.27 -6.59 24.74
CA GLY A 71 1.53 -6.43 25.46
C GLY A 71 2.70 -6.51 24.49
N ALA A 72 3.83 -5.88 24.79
CA ALA A 72 5.03 -5.99 23.96
C ALA A 72 6.27 -6.28 24.81
N VAL A 73 7.08 -7.23 24.36
CA VAL A 73 8.43 -7.46 24.88
C VAL A 73 9.39 -7.25 23.73
N ALA A 74 10.26 -6.26 23.87
CA ALA A 74 11.25 -5.91 22.88
C ALA A 74 12.59 -5.63 23.55
N SER A 75 13.61 -5.54 22.74
CA SER A 75 14.99 -5.42 23.19
C SER A 75 15.49 -4.01 23.47
N TRP A 76 14.56 -3.04 23.50
CA TRP A 76 14.82 -1.68 23.89
C TRP A 76 15.51 -1.60 25.26
N GLY A 77 16.66 -0.91 25.29
CA GLY A 77 17.48 -0.77 26.50
C GLY A 77 18.50 -1.89 26.72
N MET A 78 18.77 -2.76 25.74
CA MET A 78 19.89 -3.71 25.83
C MET A 78 21.24 -2.97 25.91
N PRO A 79 22.12 -3.33 26.86
CA PRO A 79 23.48 -2.79 26.93
C PRO A 79 24.31 -3.12 25.67
N LYS A 80 25.14 -2.17 25.22
CA LYS A 80 25.93 -2.34 23.99
C LYS A 80 26.96 -3.48 24.08
N ASP A 81 27.49 -3.76 25.26
CA ASP A 81 28.43 -4.84 25.55
C ASP A 81 27.76 -6.22 25.60
N VAL A 82 26.45 -6.26 25.84
CA VAL A 82 25.64 -7.49 25.77
C VAL A 82 25.32 -7.86 24.33
N ALA A 83 25.00 -6.85 23.50
CA ALA A 83 24.62 -7.03 22.12
C ALA A 83 25.78 -7.61 21.29
N GLN A 84 25.49 -8.56 20.41
CA GLN A 84 26.47 -9.20 19.54
C GLN A 84 25.97 -9.19 18.09
N PRO A 85 26.86 -9.03 17.10
CA PRO A 85 26.45 -8.99 15.70
C PRO A 85 26.01 -10.38 15.23
N PHE A 86 25.17 -10.38 14.21
CA PHE A 86 25.04 -11.52 13.32
C PHE A 86 26.27 -11.61 12.43
N GLU A 87 26.65 -12.81 12.03
CA GLU A 87 27.76 -13.04 11.10
C GLU A 87 27.21 -13.72 9.85
N SER A 88 27.44 -13.15 8.67
CA SER A 88 27.01 -13.77 7.41
C SER A 88 27.95 -14.88 6.94
N SER A 89 27.54 -15.62 5.89
CA SER A 89 28.32 -16.74 5.35
C SER A 89 29.73 -16.38 4.87
N ASP A 90 29.96 -15.12 4.52
CA ASP A 90 31.26 -14.56 4.11
C ASP A 90 32.02 -13.88 5.27
N GLY A 91 31.56 -14.04 6.51
CA GLY A 91 32.16 -13.49 7.72
C GLY A 91 31.81 -12.02 7.99
N ALA A 92 30.98 -11.36 7.17
CA ALA A 92 30.60 -9.97 7.44
C ALA A 92 29.69 -9.89 8.67
N GLN A 93 30.03 -8.98 9.59
CA GLN A 93 29.28 -8.79 10.82
C GLN A 93 28.29 -7.63 10.69
N SER A 94 27.07 -7.82 11.20
CA SER A 94 26.06 -6.78 11.24
C SER A 94 25.25 -6.84 12.53
N MET A 95 25.03 -5.66 13.13
CA MET A 95 24.09 -5.53 14.24
C MET A 95 22.64 -5.63 13.77
N SER A 96 22.37 -5.52 12.47
CA SER A 96 21.03 -5.68 11.92
C SER A 96 21.01 -6.60 10.71
N VAL A 97 20.09 -7.57 10.69
CA VAL A 97 19.84 -8.39 9.50
C VAL A 97 18.59 -7.95 8.73
N GLY A 98 18.00 -6.80 9.07
CA GLY A 98 16.96 -6.19 8.24
C GLY A 98 16.38 -4.88 8.73
N LEU A 99 15.10 -4.66 8.40
CA LEU A 99 14.39 -3.40 8.65
C LEU A 99 14.30 -3.09 10.15
N PHE A 100 13.93 -4.09 10.95
CA PHE A 100 13.69 -3.93 12.39
C PHE A 100 14.43 -4.96 13.27
N THR A 101 15.22 -5.88 12.69
CA THR A 101 15.90 -6.95 13.45
C THR A 101 17.31 -6.56 13.86
N HIS A 102 17.52 -6.18 15.12
CA HIS A 102 18.78 -5.59 15.59
C HIS A 102 19.62 -6.46 16.54
N ILE A 103 19.27 -7.74 16.75
CA ILE A 103 19.84 -8.55 17.85
C ILE A 103 20.02 -10.02 17.53
N ASN A 104 21.23 -10.51 17.74
CA ASN A 104 21.57 -11.93 17.67
C ASN A 104 21.23 -12.68 18.97
N PHE A 105 20.02 -13.26 19.07
CA PHE A 105 19.60 -14.13 20.18
C PHE A 105 20.37 -15.46 20.30
N ASN A 106 21.31 -15.73 19.40
CA ASN A 106 22.20 -16.89 19.48
C ASN A 106 23.48 -16.61 20.26
N ALA A 107 23.76 -15.34 20.56
CA ALA A 107 24.83 -14.97 21.46
C ALA A 107 24.49 -15.34 22.91
N PRO A 108 25.39 -16.04 23.64
CA PRO A 108 25.16 -16.38 25.05
C PRO A 108 24.93 -15.16 25.96
N THR A 109 25.58 -14.03 25.67
CA THR A 109 25.40 -12.77 26.41
C THR A 109 23.98 -12.24 26.28
N VAL A 110 23.45 -12.22 25.06
CA VAL A 110 22.07 -11.81 24.76
C VAL A 110 21.07 -12.72 25.44
N ALA A 111 21.24 -14.04 25.33
CA ALA A 111 20.33 -15.01 25.96
C ALA A 111 20.27 -14.81 27.48
N LYS A 112 21.42 -14.70 28.15
CA LYS A 112 21.50 -14.47 29.60
C LYS A 112 20.81 -13.17 30.04
N TRP A 113 20.97 -12.09 29.27
CA TRP A 113 20.27 -10.85 29.55
C TRP A 113 18.76 -11.00 29.35
N TRP A 114 18.32 -11.67 28.29
CA TRP A 114 16.90 -11.90 27.99
C TRP A 114 16.20 -12.72 29.08
N ASP A 115 16.84 -13.78 29.56
CA ASP A 115 16.33 -14.67 30.62
C ASP A 115 15.97 -13.91 31.92
N THR A 116 16.67 -12.80 32.19
CA THR A 116 16.40 -11.96 33.38
C THR A 116 15.46 -10.80 33.06
N ARG A 117 15.66 -10.15 31.91
CA ARG A 117 14.95 -8.94 31.53
C ARG A 117 13.46 -9.18 31.26
N VAL A 118 13.11 -10.26 30.57
CA VAL A 118 11.72 -10.53 30.17
C VAL A 118 10.82 -10.73 31.40
N PRO A 119 11.14 -11.62 32.36
CA PRO A 119 10.33 -11.75 33.56
C PRO A 119 10.28 -10.47 34.40
N GLU A 120 11.37 -9.70 34.47
CA GLU A 120 11.43 -8.41 35.18
C GLU A 120 10.45 -7.39 34.57
N LEU A 121 10.43 -7.26 33.23
CA LEU A 121 9.51 -6.38 32.52
C LEU A 121 8.05 -6.74 32.82
N VAL A 122 7.69 -8.02 32.70
CA VAL A 122 6.31 -8.49 32.92
C VAL A 122 5.84 -8.19 34.34
N ARG A 123 6.66 -8.44 35.37
CA ARG A 123 6.31 -8.16 36.78
C ARG A 123 6.02 -6.68 37.06
N LYS A 124 6.62 -5.78 36.28
CA LYS A 124 6.52 -4.31 36.46
C LYS A 124 5.38 -3.67 35.69
N MET A 125 4.59 -4.43 34.93
CA MET A 125 3.47 -3.89 34.14
C MET A 125 2.14 -3.98 34.92
N PRO A 126 1.54 -2.84 35.32
CA PRO A 126 0.17 -2.82 35.82
C PRO A 126 -0.82 -3.41 34.82
N HIS A 127 -1.90 -4.03 35.31
CA HIS A 127 -2.96 -4.62 34.48
C HIS A 127 -2.47 -5.67 33.46
N ALA A 128 -1.30 -6.30 33.69
CA ALA A 128 -0.75 -7.31 32.79
C ALA A 128 -1.68 -8.53 32.62
N GLU A 129 -2.58 -8.79 33.57
CA GLU A 129 -3.62 -9.81 33.48
C GLU A 129 -4.67 -9.54 32.38
N ARG A 130 -4.77 -8.29 31.90
CA ARG A 130 -5.64 -7.90 30.78
C ARG A 130 -4.97 -7.99 29.40
N ILE A 131 -3.70 -8.40 29.34
CA ILE A 131 -3.00 -8.62 28.08
C ILE A 131 -3.58 -9.85 27.37
N ALA A 132 -4.21 -9.65 26.20
CA ALA A 132 -4.77 -10.72 25.39
C ALA A 132 -3.68 -11.59 24.75
N TYR A 133 -2.57 -10.95 24.36
CA TYR A 133 -1.34 -11.60 23.94
C TYR A 133 -0.15 -10.64 24.01
N TRP A 134 1.03 -11.23 24.11
CA TRP A 134 2.32 -10.58 24.09
C TRP A 134 2.92 -10.66 22.70
N LYS A 135 3.11 -9.51 22.06
CA LYS A 135 3.93 -9.34 20.87
C LYS A 135 5.40 -9.42 21.28
N VAL A 136 6.12 -10.39 20.73
CA VAL A 136 7.55 -10.59 21.00
C VAL A 136 8.35 -10.00 19.85
N HIS A 137 8.98 -8.85 20.10
CA HIS A 137 9.67 -8.05 19.08
C HIS A 137 8.71 -7.37 18.08
N ASN A 138 9.16 -7.24 16.84
CA ASN A 138 8.48 -6.59 15.74
C ASN A 138 9.13 -7.07 14.43
N GLU A 139 8.37 -7.72 13.57
CA GLU A 139 8.77 -8.18 12.23
C GLU A 139 10.18 -8.80 12.21
N PHE A 140 10.47 -9.67 13.18
CA PHE A 140 11.81 -10.24 13.31
C PHE A 140 12.12 -11.13 12.09
N GLY A 141 13.26 -10.99 11.40
CA GLY A 141 13.53 -11.75 10.17
C GLY A 141 14.95 -11.55 9.61
N TYR A 142 15.36 -12.40 8.66
CA TYR A 142 16.62 -12.27 7.93
C TYR A 142 16.36 -11.60 6.55
N HIS A 143 16.52 -10.28 6.43
CA HIS A 143 16.08 -9.50 5.26
C HIS A 143 17.16 -9.25 4.19
N THR A 144 18.45 -9.55 4.42
CA THR A 144 19.54 -9.25 3.47
C THR A 144 20.11 -10.47 2.75
N GLY A 145 20.65 -10.27 1.54
CA GLY A 145 21.19 -11.31 0.64
C GLY A 145 22.44 -12.07 1.11
N LYS A 146 22.85 -11.91 2.38
CA LYS A 146 23.95 -12.63 3.04
C LYS A 146 23.40 -13.49 4.18
N VAL A 147 22.67 -14.53 3.80
CA VAL A 147 21.30 -14.74 4.26
C VAL A 147 21.13 -15.25 5.71
N TYR A 148 22.18 -15.60 6.48
CA TYR A 148 21.99 -16.29 7.77
C TYR A 148 23.03 -15.93 8.81
N ASP A 149 22.75 -16.33 10.05
CA ASP A 149 23.67 -16.19 11.17
C ASP A 149 24.61 -17.41 11.27
N TYR A 150 25.84 -17.22 10.81
CA TYR A 150 26.97 -18.14 10.89
C TYR A 150 27.87 -17.85 12.10
N SER A 151 27.42 -17.01 13.04
CA SER A 151 28.20 -16.75 14.26
C SER A 151 28.48 -18.06 15.01
N PRO A 152 29.58 -18.14 15.78
CA PRO A 152 29.92 -19.33 16.56
C PRO A 152 28.77 -19.84 17.44
N GLY A 153 27.95 -18.93 17.98
CA GLY A 153 26.76 -19.27 18.77
C GLY A 153 25.69 -20.01 17.96
N SER A 154 25.44 -19.59 16.72
CA SER A 154 24.51 -20.26 15.81
C SER A 154 25.01 -21.63 15.35
N ILE A 155 26.30 -21.74 15.00
CA ILE A 155 26.91 -23.03 14.61
C ILE A 155 26.88 -24.02 15.78
N ALA A 156 27.19 -23.57 16.99
CA ALA A 156 27.09 -24.40 18.20
C ALA A 156 25.66 -24.89 18.46
N LYS A 157 24.65 -24.03 18.27
CA LYS A 157 23.22 -24.41 18.36
C LYS A 157 22.85 -25.42 17.26
N TYR A 158 23.35 -25.28 16.04
CA TYR A 158 23.10 -26.22 14.95
C TYR A 158 23.66 -27.61 15.24
N ARG A 159 24.89 -27.70 15.74
CA ARG A 159 25.49 -28.98 16.15
C ARG A 159 24.68 -29.68 17.24
N ARG A 160 24.13 -28.93 18.20
CA ARG A 160 23.21 -29.46 19.21
C ARG A 160 21.89 -29.94 18.59
N TRP A 161 21.33 -29.17 17.67
CA TRP A 161 20.12 -29.56 16.94
C TRP A 161 20.32 -30.87 16.16
N LEU A 162 21.46 -31.06 15.51
CA LEU A 162 21.82 -32.32 14.85
C LEU A 162 21.94 -33.47 15.85
N THR A 163 22.55 -33.24 17.02
CA THR A 163 22.66 -34.27 18.07
C THR A 163 21.28 -34.72 18.58
N ASN A 164 20.29 -33.83 18.60
CA ASN A 164 18.91 -34.18 18.98
C ASN A 164 18.13 -34.85 17.85
N ARG A 165 18.56 -34.67 16.59
CA ARG A 165 17.86 -35.14 15.41
C ARG A 165 18.31 -36.52 14.93
N TYR A 166 19.55 -36.89 15.21
CA TYR A 166 20.13 -38.18 14.85
C TYR A 166 20.62 -38.87 16.13
N ALA A 167 20.40 -40.18 16.24
CA ALA A 167 20.81 -40.96 17.39
C ALA A 167 22.33 -40.91 17.63
N ASN A 168 23.14 -40.84 16.56
CA ASN A 168 24.58 -40.66 16.61
C ASN A 168 25.14 -40.18 15.25
N VAL A 169 26.44 -39.85 15.20
CA VAL A 169 27.09 -39.37 13.97
C VAL A 169 27.16 -40.43 12.88
N ALA A 170 27.18 -41.73 13.22
CA ALA A 170 27.18 -42.81 12.22
C ALA A 170 25.86 -42.88 11.47
N GLU A 171 24.73 -42.67 12.16
CA GLU A 171 23.41 -42.56 11.53
C GLU A 171 23.34 -41.34 10.60
N LEU A 172 23.85 -40.18 11.04
CA LEU A 172 23.93 -38.97 10.21
C LEU A 172 24.77 -39.25 8.95
N ASN A 173 25.97 -39.81 9.12
CA ASN A 173 26.87 -40.15 8.02
C ASN A 173 26.22 -41.11 7.01
N ALA A 174 25.49 -42.11 7.49
CA ALA A 174 24.74 -43.02 6.62
C ALA A 174 23.65 -42.29 5.83
N LYS A 175 22.89 -41.42 6.49
CA LYS A 175 21.80 -40.66 5.86
C LYS A 175 22.29 -39.57 4.91
N TRP A 176 23.39 -38.89 5.23
CA TRP A 176 23.97 -37.80 4.43
C TRP A 176 24.99 -38.28 3.40
N ARG A 177 25.41 -39.56 3.46
CA ARG A 177 26.50 -40.14 2.68
C ARG A 177 27.84 -39.41 2.90
N THR A 178 28.19 -39.21 4.17
CA THR A 178 29.38 -38.48 4.63
C THR A 178 30.20 -39.30 5.64
N THR A 179 31.33 -38.76 6.12
CA THR A 179 32.28 -39.43 7.02
C THR A 179 32.76 -38.51 8.16
N HIS A 180 31.86 -37.75 8.76
CA HIS A 180 32.20 -36.89 9.91
C HIS A 180 32.63 -37.72 11.13
N ALA A 181 33.73 -37.33 11.77
CA ALA A 181 34.24 -38.01 12.96
C ALA A 181 33.36 -37.76 14.20
N SER A 182 32.73 -36.58 14.28
CA SER A 182 31.77 -36.21 15.33
C SER A 182 30.91 -35.04 14.87
N PHE A 183 29.80 -34.77 15.59
CA PHE A 183 28.97 -33.59 15.34
C PHE A 183 29.76 -32.27 15.46
N ALA A 184 30.82 -32.23 16.28
CA ALA A 184 31.66 -31.04 16.49
C ALA A 184 32.43 -30.61 15.22
N THR A 185 32.62 -31.51 14.25
CA THR A 185 33.32 -31.22 12.98
C THR A 185 32.41 -30.71 11.88
N ILE A 186 31.09 -30.66 12.11
CA ILE A 186 30.13 -30.28 11.08
C ILE A 186 30.08 -28.76 10.98
N GLU A 187 30.34 -28.25 9.78
CA GLU A 187 30.13 -26.85 9.40
C GLU A 187 28.97 -26.73 8.40
N PRO A 188 28.08 -25.74 8.54
CA PRO A 188 27.04 -25.47 7.55
C PRO A 188 27.67 -25.02 6.21
N PRO A 189 27.00 -25.21 5.07
CA PRO A 189 27.53 -24.76 3.77
C PRO A 189 27.59 -23.23 3.67
N HIS A 190 28.76 -22.66 3.34
CA HIS A 190 28.96 -21.21 3.25
C HIS A 190 28.76 -20.66 1.83
N THR A 191 29.13 -21.44 0.81
CA THR A 191 29.07 -21.03 -0.59
C THR A 191 27.91 -21.71 -1.33
N ARG A 192 27.46 -21.09 -2.43
CA ARG A 192 26.40 -21.67 -3.30
C ARG A 192 26.75 -23.07 -3.78
N ASP A 193 28.02 -23.30 -4.10
CA ASP A 193 28.49 -24.57 -4.64
C ASP A 193 28.56 -25.63 -3.54
N GLU A 194 28.95 -25.27 -2.30
CA GLU A 194 28.79 -26.15 -1.14
C GLU A 194 27.32 -26.47 -0.86
N MET A 195 26.40 -25.51 -0.97
CA MET A 195 24.96 -25.75 -0.74
C MET A 195 24.43 -26.80 -1.72
N LYS A 196 24.87 -26.74 -2.99
CA LYS A 196 24.49 -27.70 -4.03
C LYS A 196 25.13 -29.07 -3.83
N THR A 197 26.42 -29.12 -3.47
CA THR A 197 27.19 -30.38 -3.34
C THR A 197 26.99 -31.09 -2.00
N ARG A 198 26.68 -30.35 -0.93
CA ARG A 198 26.39 -30.83 0.42
C ARG A 198 24.91 -30.66 0.77
N MET A 199 24.04 -31.11 -0.14
CA MET A 199 22.59 -30.84 -0.11
C MET A 199 21.91 -31.25 1.21
N ALA A 200 22.24 -32.42 1.76
CA ALA A 200 21.66 -32.89 3.03
C ALA A 200 21.94 -31.90 4.17
N ASN A 201 23.20 -31.45 4.30
CA ASN A 201 23.61 -30.46 5.29
C ASN A 201 22.96 -29.09 5.03
N TRP A 202 22.80 -28.69 3.77
CA TRP A 202 22.12 -27.45 3.42
C TRP A 202 20.64 -27.45 3.84
N LEU A 203 19.88 -28.50 3.49
CA LEU A 203 18.47 -28.63 3.87
C LEU A 203 18.32 -28.61 5.40
N GLU A 204 19.20 -29.30 6.11
CA GLU A 204 19.19 -29.40 7.56
C GLU A 204 19.55 -28.06 8.23
N TRP A 205 20.53 -27.33 7.72
CA TRP A 205 20.83 -25.96 8.15
C TRP A 205 19.63 -25.02 7.97
N ARG A 206 18.88 -25.17 6.87
CA ARG A 206 17.67 -24.37 6.61
C ARG A 206 16.53 -24.70 7.56
N ARG A 207 16.23 -25.99 7.76
CA ARG A 207 15.23 -26.46 8.73
C ARG A 207 15.58 -25.99 10.14
N PHE A 208 16.85 -26.11 10.54
CA PHE A 208 17.34 -25.56 11.80
C PHE A 208 17.12 -24.04 11.90
N THR A 209 17.41 -23.28 10.84
CA THR A 209 17.26 -21.82 10.87
C THR A 209 15.81 -21.40 11.07
N CYS A 210 14.85 -22.05 10.40
CA CYS A 210 13.42 -21.80 10.59
C CYS A 210 12.93 -22.25 11.98
N TRP A 211 13.35 -23.44 12.43
CA TRP A 211 13.05 -23.92 13.78
C TRP A 211 13.57 -22.97 14.86
N LYS A 212 14.82 -22.53 14.74
CA LYS A 212 15.49 -21.60 15.67
C LYS A 212 14.80 -20.24 15.70
N PHE A 213 14.37 -19.77 14.53
CA PHE A 213 13.61 -18.53 14.40
C PHE A 213 12.29 -18.61 15.18
N ALA A 214 11.53 -19.70 15.01
CA ALA A 214 10.30 -19.94 15.76
C ALA A 214 10.53 -20.18 17.27
N ASP A 215 11.63 -20.87 17.64
CA ASP A 215 12.03 -21.16 19.02
C ASP A 215 12.32 -19.91 19.84
N TYR A 216 12.76 -18.82 19.21
CA TYR A 216 12.92 -17.52 19.89
C TYR A 216 11.61 -17.00 20.49
N PHE A 217 10.50 -17.09 19.75
CA PHE A 217 9.19 -16.66 20.25
C PHE A 217 8.69 -17.59 21.35
N LYS A 218 8.87 -18.89 21.16
CA LYS A 218 8.50 -19.90 22.17
C LYS A 218 9.24 -19.67 23.47
N THR A 219 10.56 -19.56 23.43
CA THR A 219 11.41 -19.38 24.63
C THR A 219 11.13 -18.06 25.33
N THR A 220 10.91 -16.98 24.57
CA THR A 220 10.46 -15.70 25.15
C THR A 220 9.09 -15.85 25.81
N GLY A 221 8.16 -16.57 25.18
CA GLY A 221 6.86 -16.88 25.76
C GLY A 221 6.95 -17.70 27.05
N ASP A 222 7.83 -18.70 27.09
CA ASP A 222 8.09 -19.50 28.29
C ASP A 222 8.62 -18.61 29.43
N LEU A 223 9.52 -17.65 29.14
CA LEU A 223 9.97 -16.66 30.12
C LEU A 223 8.82 -15.81 30.66
N ILE A 224 7.93 -15.32 29.79
CA ILE A 224 6.72 -14.57 30.22
C ILE A 224 5.84 -15.45 31.12
N ARG A 225 5.69 -16.75 30.80
CA ARG A 225 4.88 -17.70 31.57
C ARG A 225 5.42 -18.03 32.95
N THR A 226 6.71 -17.77 33.21
CA THR A 226 7.25 -17.84 34.58
C THR A 226 6.61 -16.80 35.52
N VAL A 227 6.02 -15.74 34.96
CA VAL A 227 5.33 -14.66 35.69
C VAL A 227 3.83 -14.73 35.48
N GLN A 228 3.38 -14.97 34.23
CA GLN A 228 1.97 -15.04 33.85
C GLN A 228 1.68 -16.40 33.17
N PRO A 229 1.32 -17.46 33.92
CA PRO A 229 1.27 -18.83 33.41
C PRO A 229 0.39 -19.05 32.18
N ASN A 230 -0.68 -18.27 32.04
CA ASN A 230 -1.64 -18.36 30.94
C ASN A 230 -1.42 -17.34 29.82
N ALA A 231 -0.29 -16.61 29.84
CA ALA A 231 0.04 -15.65 28.79
C ALA A 231 -0.07 -16.30 27.41
N LYS A 232 -0.39 -15.50 26.40
CA LYS A 232 -0.38 -15.90 25.00
C LYS A 232 0.66 -15.09 24.28
N VAL A 233 1.37 -15.71 23.34
CA VAL A 233 2.48 -15.08 22.62
C VAL A 233 2.25 -15.13 21.13
N ALA A 234 2.57 -14.02 20.49
CA ALA A 234 2.60 -13.84 19.05
C ALA A 234 3.79 -12.95 18.69
N ASP A 235 4.13 -12.86 17.41
CA ASP A 235 4.82 -11.71 16.83
C ASP A 235 4.11 -11.36 15.52
N ASN A 236 4.34 -10.16 14.98
CA ASN A 236 3.87 -9.85 13.64
C ASN A 236 4.82 -10.41 12.58
N PHE A 237 4.36 -11.45 11.90
CA PHE A 237 4.97 -11.92 10.66
C PHE A 237 4.37 -11.17 9.47
N TYR A 238 4.93 -11.29 8.30
CA TYR A 238 4.37 -10.88 7.02
C TYR A 238 4.62 -12.01 6.01
N THR A 239 3.96 -12.03 4.86
CA THR A 239 4.21 -13.14 3.92
C THR A 239 5.50 -12.90 3.15
N THR A 240 6.51 -13.75 3.41
CA THR A 240 7.80 -13.71 2.73
C THR A 240 8.31 -15.11 2.37
N SER A 241 9.53 -15.19 1.84
CA SER A 241 10.20 -16.46 1.53
C SER A 241 10.71 -17.16 2.79
N PRO A 242 10.65 -18.51 2.87
CA PRO A 242 11.30 -19.25 3.95
C PRO A 242 12.84 -19.13 3.93
N MET A 243 13.41 -18.52 2.88
CA MET A 243 14.80 -18.02 2.89
C MET A 243 15.04 -16.98 3.98
N GLN A 244 14.04 -16.22 4.42
CA GLN A 244 14.19 -15.22 5.48
C GLN A 244 13.98 -15.78 6.89
N GLY A 245 13.89 -17.11 7.03
CA GLY A 245 13.67 -17.81 8.30
C GLY A 245 12.19 -18.13 8.60
N TRP A 246 11.28 -17.66 7.76
CA TRP A 246 9.84 -17.71 8.03
C TRP A 246 9.19 -18.93 7.39
N ASP A 247 9.14 -20.03 8.17
CA ASP A 247 8.32 -21.18 7.84
C ASP A 247 7.00 -21.09 8.63
N ASN A 248 5.91 -20.95 7.89
CA ASN A 248 4.58 -20.70 8.44
C ASN A 248 4.09 -21.81 9.41
N PHE A 249 4.34 -23.07 9.07
CA PHE A 249 3.92 -24.21 9.89
C PHE A 249 4.81 -24.37 11.12
N GLU A 250 6.12 -24.13 10.95
CA GLU A 250 7.04 -24.16 12.08
C GLU A 250 6.76 -23.03 13.08
N LEU A 251 6.38 -21.84 12.60
CA LEU A 251 5.91 -20.74 13.43
C LEU A 251 4.65 -21.12 14.18
N ALA A 252 3.63 -21.60 13.47
CA ALA A 252 2.35 -21.99 14.05
C ALA A 252 2.47 -23.08 15.13
N ARG A 253 3.51 -23.94 15.06
CA ARG A 253 3.78 -24.97 16.07
C ARG A 253 4.36 -24.42 17.38
N GLN A 254 4.93 -23.20 17.35
CA GLN A 254 5.74 -22.65 18.44
C GLN A 254 5.17 -21.37 19.07
N VAL A 255 4.18 -20.73 18.45
CA VAL A 255 3.46 -19.55 18.99
C VAL A 255 2.03 -19.89 19.42
N ASP A 256 1.41 -19.02 20.23
CA ASP A 256 0.00 -19.21 20.62
C ASP A 256 -0.98 -18.62 19.62
N TYR A 257 -0.63 -17.49 18.99
CA TYR A 257 -1.38 -16.89 17.88
C TYR A 257 -0.46 -16.68 16.70
N LEU A 258 -0.93 -17.04 15.52
CA LEU A 258 -0.26 -16.74 14.28
C LEU A 258 -0.75 -15.36 13.81
N ALA A 259 0.11 -14.35 13.93
CA ALA A 259 -0.26 -12.97 13.67
C ALA A 259 0.51 -12.41 12.48
N TYR A 260 -0.20 -11.73 11.57
CA TYR A 260 0.39 -11.20 10.35
C TYR A 260 0.10 -9.72 10.10
N ASP A 261 1.08 -9.07 9.50
CA ASP A 261 1.04 -7.77 8.86
C ASP A 261 0.90 -7.99 7.36
N ILE A 262 -0.16 -7.45 6.78
CA ILE A 262 -0.41 -7.61 5.36
C ILE A 262 -0.91 -6.28 4.80
N TYR A 263 -0.17 -5.77 3.84
CA TYR A 263 -0.46 -4.54 3.15
C TYR A 263 -0.64 -4.82 1.66
N ASP A 264 -1.83 -5.28 1.24
CA ASP A 264 -2.11 -5.68 -0.16
C ASP A 264 -3.36 -5.06 -0.82
N ILE A 265 -3.87 -3.94 -0.32
CA ILE A 265 -4.81 -3.10 -1.08
C ILE A 265 -4.36 -2.95 -2.53
N SER A 266 -5.32 -3.11 -3.46
CA SER A 266 -5.14 -3.16 -4.92
C SER A 266 -4.47 -4.42 -5.50
N ARG A 267 -3.99 -5.34 -4.65
CA ARG A 267 -3.36 -6.63 -5.01
C ARG A 267 -4.17 -7.83 -4.50
N TRP A 268 -5.49 -7.78 -4.73
CA TRP A 268 -6.47 -8.67 -4.08
C TRP A 268 -6.18 -10.15 -4.19
N GLN A 269 -5.86 -10.68 -5.38
CA GLN A 269 -5.55 -12.11 -5.53
C GLN A 269 -4.33 -12.52 -4.69
N GLY A 270 -3.31 -11.66 -4.61
CA GLY A 270 -2.17 -11.87 -3.72
C GLY A 270 -2.56 -11.84 -2.24
N LEU A 271 -3.48 -10.96 -1.84
CA LEU A 271 -4.04 -10.93 -0.47
C LEU A 271 -4.75 -12.24 -0.13
N LEU A 272 -5.57 -12.78 -1.04
CA LEU A 272 -6.31 -14.03 -0.81
C LEU A 272 -5.38 -15.21 -0.53
N ASP A 273 -4.32 -15.37 -1.31
CA ASP A 273 -3.32 -16.43 -1.14
C ASP A 273 -2.61 -16.32 0.22
N LYS A 274 -2.22 -15.10 0.58
CA LYS A 274 -1.51 -14.83 1.84
C LYS A 274 -2.40 -15.15 3.02
N LEU A 275 -3.67 -14.75 2.98
CA LEU A 275 -4.63 -15.06 4.02
C LEU A 275 -4.96 -16.55 4.12
N ASP A 276 -5.03 -17.26 2.99
CA ASP A 276 -5.18 -18.72 3.01
C ASP A 276 -3.97 -19.40 3.64
N HIS A 277 -2.76 -18.96 3.31
CA HIS A 277 -1.53 -19.46 3.92
C HIS A 277 -1.51 -19.23 5.43
N CYS A 278 -1.88 -18.03 5.89
CA CYS A 278 -1.96 -17.71 7.33
C CYS A 278 -3.02 -18.57 8.03
N ARG A 279 -4.24 -18.61 7.49
CA ARG A 279 -5.36 -19.40 8.03
C ARG A 279 -4.98 -20.86 8.18
N THR A 280 -4.41 -21.46 7.13
CA THR A 280 -4.13 -22.89 7.09
C THR A 280 -3.00 -23.29 8.02
N GLY A 281 -1.94 -22.49 8.11
CA GLY A 281 -0.88 -22.69 9.11
C GLY A 281 -1.42 -22.67 10.54
N ALA A 282 -2.27 -21.69 10.85
CA ALA A 282 -2.91 -21.60 12.17
C ALA A 282 -3.87 -22.77 12.45
N SER A 283 -4.72 -23.11 11.47
CA SER A 283 -5.69 -24.21 11.55
C SER A 283 -5.02 -25.56 11.75
N ALA A 284 -3.91 -25.84 11.05
CA ALA A 284 -3.17 -27.10 11.15
C ALA A 284 -2.74 -27.41 12.60
N TYR A 285 -2.39 -26.39 13.38
CA TYR A 285 -1.98 -26.53 14.78
C TYR A 285 -3.06 -26.12 15.79
N GLY A 286 -4.27 -25.78 15.32
CA GLY A 286 -5.41 -25.45 16.18
C GLY A 286 -5.27 -24.12 16.92
N ILE A 287 -4.45 -23.19 16.41
CA ILE A 287 -4.25 -21.87 17.00
C ILE A 287 -5.01 -20.77 16.24
N PRO A 288 -5.35 -19.64 16.89
CA PRO A 288 -5.91 -18.48 16.21
C PRO A 288 -4.97 -17.83 15.19
N PHE A 289 -5.53 -17.46 14.04
CA PHE A 289 -4.95 -16.50 13.10
C PHE A 289 -5.50 -15.10 13.40
N ILE A 290 -4.62 -14.09 13.47
CA ILE A 290 -4.99 -12.69 13.65
C ILE A 290 -4.26 -11.78 12.66
N ILE A 291 -4.89 -10.66 12.33
CA ILE A 291 -4.22 -9.55 11.66
C ILE A 291 -3.67 -8.62 12.73
N MET A 292 -2.35 -8.51 12.78
CA MET A 292 -1.67 -7.57 13.65
C MET A 292 -1.56 -6.20 12.99
N GLU A 293 -1.36 -6.12 11.67
CA GLU A 293 -1.35 -4.84 10.97
C GLU A 293 -2.00 -4.95 9.59
N TYR A 294 -3.07 -4.18 9.41
CA TYR A 294 -3.68 -3.85 8.12
C TYR A 294 -3.57 -2.36 7.83
N HIS A 295 -3.85 -1.99 6.59
CA HIS A 295 -3.85 -0.59 6.18
C HIS A 295 -4.84 0.24 6.99
N ALA A 296 -4.33 1.23 7.73
CA ALA A 296 -5.16 2.34 8.19
C ALA A 296 -5.17 3.52 7.20
N GLY A 297 -4.27 3.51 6.21
CA GLY A 297 -4.08 4.56 5.22
C GLY A 297 -2.94 4.23 4.26
N PRO A 298 -2.63 5.10 3.29
CA PRO A 298 -1.57 4.95 2.31
C PRO A 298 -0.19 4.84 2.96
N ASN A 299 0.71 4.12 2.30
CA ASN A 299 2.09 3.89 2.72
C ASN A 299 3.05 4.09 1.53
N HIS A 300 4.29 3.66 1.68
CA HIS A 300 5.35 3.87 0.68
C HIS A 300 5.10 3.22 -0.69
N PHE A 301 4.20 2.24 -0.79
CA PHE A 301 3.97 1.47 -2.03
C PHE A 301 2.49 1.30 -2.38
N VAL A 302 1.58 1.49 -1.43
CA VAL A 302 0.14 1.69 -1.67
C VAL A 302 -0.14 3.16 -1.41
N THR A 303 -0.17 3.95 -2.47
CA THR A 303 -0.33 5.41 -2.37
C THR A 303 -1.78 5.85 -2.47
N GLU A 304 -2.76 4.94 -2.40
CA GLU A 304 -4.19 5.25 -2.39
C GLU A 304 -4.91 4.19 -1.54
N VAL A 305 -5.68 4.62 -0.53
CA VAL A 305 -6.41 3.73 0.39
C VAL A 305 -7.75 4.35 0.74
N SER A 306 -8.84 3.71 0.31
CA SER A 306 -10.20 4.19 0.55
C SER A 306 -10.94 3.39 1.64
N ARG A 307 -12.09 3.91 2.09
CA ARG A 307 -13.05 3.15 2.92
C ARG A 307 -13.43 1.81 2.31
N ARG A 308 -13.59 1.75 0.98
CA ARG A 308 -13.95 0.51 0.28
C ARG A 308 -12.86 -0.55 0.47
N ASP A 309 -11.60 -0.15 0.38
CA ASP A 309 -10.47 -1.07 0.46
C ASP A 309 -10.35 -1.72 1.84
N LEU A 310 -10.54 -0.94 2.91
CA LEU A 310 -10.56 -1.46 4.29
C LEU A 310 -11.70 -2.45 4.52
N LEU A 311 -12.87 -2.20 3.93
CA LEU A 311 -14.00 -3.12 4.00
C LEU A 311 -13.73 -4.43 3.23
N ILE A 312 -13.03 -4.38 2.09
CA ILE A 312 -12.56 -5.58 1.37
C ILE A 312 -11.61 -6.37 2.27
N GLU A 313 -10.51 -5.74 2.71
CA GLU A 313 -9.47 -6.38 3.54
C GLU A 313 -10.10 -7.06 4.77
N ALA A 314 -10.97 -6.34 5.49
CA ALA A 314 -11.66 -6.89 6.65
C ALA A 314 -12.57 -8.09 6.28
N ASN A 315 -13.37 -7.99 5.22
CA ASN A 315 -14.32 -9.05 4.85
C ASN A 315 -13.59 -10.33 4.41
N VAL A 316 -12.52 -10.22 3.60
CA VAL A 316 -11.74 -11.39 3.16
C VAL A 316 -10.92 -12.02 4.29
N ALA A 317 -10.50 -11.23 5.29
CA ALA A 317 -9.86 -11.74 6.49
C ALA A 317 -10.84 -12.54 7.37
N LEU A 318 -12.05 -12.01 7.60
CA LEU A 318 -13.11 -12.71 8.33
C LEU A 318 -13.52 -14.02 7.62
N ALA A 319 -13.62 -13.97 6.29
CA ALA A 319 -13.88 -15.11 5.43
C ALA A 319 -12.79 -16.19 5.52
N ARG A 320 -11.60 -15.85 6.02
CA ARG A 320 -10.45 -16.73 6.25
C ARG A 320 -10.11 -16.84 7.73
N GLU A 321 -11.14 -16.84 8.57
CA GLU A 321 -11.03 -17.26 9.97
C GLU A 321 -10.13 -16.38 10.85
N CYS A 322 -9.92 -15.13 10.45
CA CYS A 322 -9.29 -14.13 11.31
C CYS A 322 -10.08 -13.99 12.62
N ARG A 323 -9.37 -13.86 13.75
CA ARG A 323 -9.97 -13.73 15.10
C ARG A 323 -9.82 -12.35 15.74
N ALA A 324 -8.96 -11.51 15.17
CA ALA A 324 -8.76 -10.13 15.58
C ALA A 324 -8.18 -9.31 14.42
N ILE A 325 -8.62 -8.06 14.29
CA ILE A 325 -8.14 -7.15 13.24
C ILE A 325 -7.53 -5.91 13.92
N GLN A 326 -6.32 -5.55 13.53
CA GLN A 326 -5.64 -4.35 13.99
C GLN A 326 -5.19 -3.52 12.79
N TRP A 327 -5.50 -2.23 12.80
CA TRP A 327 -5.09 -1.29 11.75
C TRP A 327 -3.83 -0.53 12.18
N PHE A 328 -2.81 -0.53 11.34
CA PHE A 328 -1.62 0.28 11.52
C PHE A 328 -1.77 1.57 10.71
N ARG A 329 -1.92 2.72 11.35
CA ARG A 329 -1.94 3.02 12.80
C ARG A 329 -3.06 4.00 13.13
N TRP A 330 -3.26 4.32 14.41
CA TRP A 330 -4.26 5.25 14.88
C TRP A 330 -4.13 6.64 14.25
N ILE A 331 -2.95 7.27 14.37
CA ILE A 331 -2.58 8.56 13.78
C ILE A 331 -1.30 8.34 12.93
N PRO A 332 -1.16 8.98 11.75
CA PRO A 332 0.03 8.89 10.91
C PRO A 332 1.33 9.18 11.68
N GLY A 333 2.46 8.64 11.21
CA GLY A 333 3.77 8.93 11.82
C GLY A 333 4.09 10.42 11.79
N GLY A 334 4.57 10.99 12.90
CA GLY A 334 4.94 12.41 12.98
C GLY A 334 6.33 12.70 12.43
N ASP A 335 7.22 11.71 12.42
CA ASP A 335 8.63 11.80 12.06
C ASP A 335 9.18 10.44 11.59
N GLY A 336 10.46 10.42 11.21
CA GLY A 336 11.18 9.22 10.83
C GLY A 336 10.73 8.64 9.49
N ARG A 337 11.01 7.35 9.28
CA ARG A 337 10.78 6.67 8.00
C ARG A 337 9.29 6.62 7.63
N GLU A 338 8.41 6.56 8.62
CA GLU A 338 6.95 6.44 8.42
C GLU A 338 6.22 7.78 8.60
N GLN A 339 6.93 8.89 8.48
CA GLN A 339 6.33 10.21 8.58
C GLN A 339 5.23 10.41 7.52
N GLY A 340 4.05 10.84 7.95
CA GLY A 340 2.94 11.21 7.08
C GLY A 340 2.24 10.05 6.37
N ILE A 341 2.60 8.81 6.68
CA ILE A 341 1.95 7.62 6.13
C ILE A 341 1.14 6.87 7.18
N HIS A 342 0.24 6.00 6.72
CA HIS A 342 -0.79 5.30 7.48
C HIS A 342 -1.79 6.26 8.16
N GLY A 343 -2.73 5.75 8.97
CA GLY A 343 -3.57 6.57 9.86
C GLY A 343 -5.08 6.40 9.69
N MET A 344 -5.74 5.83 10.70
CA MET A 344 -7.21 5.81 10.83
C MET A 344 -7.74 7.24 10.94
N MET A 345 -7.00 8.06 11.68
CA MET A 345 -7.19 9.50 11.81
C MET A 345 -6.26 10.25 10.85
N ASP A 346 -6.49 11.54 10.63
CA ASP A 346 -5.52 12.41 9.97
C ASP A 346 -4.36 12.81 10.91
N SER A 347 -3.40 13.60 10.40
CA SER A 347 -2.25 14.07 11.19
C SER A 347 -2.62 15.02 12.34
N LYS A 348 -3.86 15.53 12.37
CA LYS A 348 -4.42 16.37 13.43
C LYS A 348 -5.30 15.59 14.41
N GLY A 349 -5.47 14.29 14.19
CA GLY A 349 -6.33 13.44 15.01
C GLY A 349 -7.82 13.60 14.72
N GLN A 350 -8.21 14.10 13.55
CA GLN A 350 -9.60 14.11 13.07
C GLN A 350 -9.95 12.79 12.35
N PRO A 351 -11.21 12.32 12.46
CA PRO A 351 -11.63 11.07 11.84
C PRO A 351 -11.55 11.14 10.31
N THR A 352 -11.34 9.99 9.68
CA THR A 352 -11.35 9.86 8.22
C THR A 352 -12.37 8.79 7.81
N GLU A 353 -12.63 8.65 6.50
CA GLU A 353 -13.51 7.57 6.01
C GLU A 353 -12.98 6.16 6.33
N ARG A 354 -11.66 6.03 6.51
CA ARG A 354 -10.99 4.79 6.90
C ARG A 354 -11.35 4.43 8.34
N PHE A 355 -11.44 5.42 9.22
CA PHE A 355 -11.97 5.24 10.56
C PHE A 355 -13.44 4.81 10.56
N THR A 356 -14.28 5.38 9.67
CA THR A 356 -15.66 4.89 9.47
C THR A 356 -15.68 3.41 9.08
N ALA A 357 -14.82 3.00 8.15
CA ALA A 357 -14.71 1.60 7.72
C ALA A 357 -14.35 0.67 8.90
N GLY A 358 -13.40 1.09 9.74
CA GLY A 358 -13.03 0.38 10.96
C GLY A 358 -14.18 0.29 11.97
N ALA A 359 -14.93 1.38 12.15
CA ALA A 359 -16.07 1.43 13.07
C ALA A 359 -17.24 0.54 12.59
N GLU A 360 -17.54 0.54 11.28
CA GLU A 360 -18.52 -0.35 10.66
C GLU A 360 -18.11 -1.81 10.79
N THR A 361 -16.85 -2.12 10.53
CA THR A 361 -16.27 -3.46 10.71
C THR A 361 -16.37 -3.90 12.17
N SER A 362 -16.07 -3.01 13.13
CA SER A 362 -16.18 -3.32 14.55
C SER A 362 -17.63 -3.61 14.96
N ALA A 363 -18.58 -2.76 14.55
CA ALA A 363 -19.99 -2.97 14.82
C ALA A 363 -20.53 -4.30 14.22
N PHE A 364 -20.13 -4.61 12.99
CA PHE A 364 -20.50 -5.85 12.29
C PHE A 364 -19.93 -7.09 12.99
N THR A 365 -18.64 -7.07 13.30
CA THR A 365 -17.96 -8.21 13.94
C THR A 365 -18.45 -8.43 15.37
N GLN A 366 -18.67 -7.36 16.14
CA GLN A 366 -19.18 -7.46 17.51
C GLN A 366 -20.58 -8.09 17.56
N ARG A 367 -21.46 -7.75 16.61
CA ARG A 367 -22.80 -8.33 16.48
C ARG A 367 -22.80 -9.83 16.20
N LEU A 368 -21.77 -10.32 15.50
CA LEU A 368 -21.64 -11.71 15.06
C LEU A 368 -20.52 -12.48 15.78
N ALA A 369 -19.92 -11.89 16.82
CA ALA A 369 -18.74 -12.41 17.50
C ALA A 369 -18.84 -13.90 17.92
N PRO A 370 -19.98 -14.39 18.47
CA PRO A 370 -20.11 -15.81 18.85
C PRO A 370 -19.95 -16.78 17.68
N LEU A 371 -20.30 -16.36 16.46
CA LEU A 371 -20.15 -17.16 15.24
C LEU A 371 -18.77 -16.97 14.63
N LEU A 372 -18.30 -15.73 14.47
CA LEU A 372 -17.03 -15.42 13.81
C LEU A 372 -15.81 -16.02 14.54
N LEU A 373 -15.86 -16.10 15.88
CA LEU A 373 -14.77 -16.68 16.66
C LEU A 373 -14.73 -18.22 16.59
N LYS A 374 -15.86 -18.86 16.26
CA LYS A 374 -16.02 -20.32 16.20
C LYS A 374 -16.06 -20.87 14.78
N SER A 375 -16.23 -20.00 13.78
CA SER A 375 -16.35 -20.41 12.38
C SER A 375 -15.06 -21.07 11.89
N ARG A 376 -15.22 -22.12 11.09
CA ARG A 376 -14.15 -22.89 10.46
C ARG A 376 -14.50 -23.22 9.02
N THR A 377 -13.48 -23.28 8.17
CA THR A 377 -13.55 -23.82 6.81
C THR A 377 -13.79 -25.33 6.88
N ILE A 378 -14.68 -25.86 6.04
CA ILE A 378 -14.82 -27.30 5.84
C ILE A 378 -14.08 -27.66 4.56
N ALA A 379 -12.83 -28.11 4.69
CA ALA A 379 -11.96 -28.44 3.58
C ALA A 379 -12.04 -29.94 3.21
N PRO A 380 -12.58 -30.32 2.04
CA PRO A 380 -12.47 -31.69 1.53
C PRO A 380 -11.05 -32.04 1.05
N VAL A 381 -10.21 -31.04 0.79
CA VAL A 381 -8.86 -31.20 0.22
C VAL A 381 -7.80 -30.69 1.19
N ALA A 382 -6.70 -31.43 1.31
CA ALA A 382 -5.45 -30.90 1.84
C ALA A 382 -4.41 -30.73 0.73
N VAL A 383 -3.70 -29.61 0.72
CA VAL A 383 -2.53 -29.36 -0.13
C VAL A 383 -1.29 -29.54 0.73
N LEU A 384 -0.47 -30.53 0.42
CA LEU A 384 0.81 -30.72 1.10
C LEU A 384 1.80 -29.67 0.58
N THR A 385 2.31 -28.82 1.47
CA THR A 385 3.29 -27.76 1.16
C THR A 385 4.53 -27.90 2.05
N SER A 386 5.66 -27.35 1.60
CA SER A 386 6.91 -27.36 2.37
C SER A 386 7.83 -26.24 1.92
N SER A 387 8.70 -25.79 2.81
CA SER A 387 9.78 -24.84 2.50
C SER A 387 10.95 -25.48 1.76
N ASP A 388 11.11 -26.81 1.80
CA ASP A 388 12.26 -27.52 1.22
C ASP A 388 12.48 -27.25 -0.28
N PRO A 389 11.45 -27.13 -1.14
CA PRO A 389 11.66 -26.79 -2.55
C PRO A 389 12.23 -25.39 -2.76
N SER A 390 11.93 -24.42 -1.90
CA SER A 390 12.60 -23.11 -1.93
C SER A 390 14.09 -23.24 -1.55
N TYR A 391 14.42 -24.16 -0.64
CA TYR A 391 15.80 -24.41 -0.21
C TYR A 391 16.60 -25.03 -1.35
N LEU A 392 16.01 -26.04 -2.00
CA LEU A 392 16.56 -26.69 -3.18
C LEU A 392 16.74 -25.71 -4.33
N ALA A 393 15.72 -24.88 -4.60
CA ALA A 393 15.75 -23.89 -5.67
C ALA A 393 16.91 -22.90 -5.46
N TYR A 394 17.07 -22.40 -4.25
CA TYR A 394 18.14 -21.48 -3.87
C TYR A 394 19.54 -22.11 -4.02
N ALA A 395 19.73 -23.35 -3.58
CA ALA A 395 20.99 -24.08 -3.80
C ALA A 395 21.30 -24.27 -5.29
N ASN A 396 20.29 -24.53 -6.10
CA ASN A 396 20.40 -24.73 -7.55
C ASN A 396 20.45 -23.44 -8.38
N ARG A 397 20.56 -22.26 -7.76
CA ARG A 397 20.56 -20.95 -8.45
C ARG A 397 19.29 -20.69 -9.27
N THR A 398 18.16 -21.19 -8.78
CA THR A 398 16.82 -20.96 -9.35
C THR A 398 15.96 -20.17 -8.36
N SER A 399 14.79 -19.71 -8.82
CA SER A 399 13.93 -18.83 -8.02
C SER A 399 13.22 -19.59 -6.88
N ALA A 400 13.60 -19.30 -5.64
CA ALA A 400 12.87 -19.74 -4.44
C ALA A 400 11.41 -19.26 -4.44
N TRP A 401 11.16 -18.06 -4.98
CA TRP A 401 9.81 -17.54 -5.21
C TRP A 401 9.07 -18.30 -6.29
N GLY A 402 9.74 -18.70 -7.37
CA GLY A 402 9.16 -19.54 -8.41
C GLY A 402 8.72 -20.90 -7.89
N ALA A 403 9.48 -21.50 -6.96
CA ALA A 403 9.06 -22.73 -6.28
C ALA A 403 7.78 -22.51 -5.44
N ARG A 404 7.72 -21.42 -4.67
CA ARG A 404 6.54 -21.04 -3.86
C ARG A 404 5.28 -20.80 -4.71
N ARG A 405 5.42 -20.05 -5.82
CA ARG A 405 4.30 -19.65 -6.69
C ARG A 405 3.49 -20.82 -7.23
N ARG A 406 4.08 -22.02 -7.36
CA ARG A 406 3.37 -23.21 -7.84
C ARG A 406 2.18 -23.56 -6.94
N TRP A 407 2.32 -23.42 -5.62
CA TRP A 407 1.22 -23.64 -4.67
C TRP A 407 0.24 -22.48 -4.66
N ASP A 408 0.73 -21.25 -4.75
CA ASP A 408 -0.15 -20.07 -4.82
C ASP A 408 -1.11 -20.21 -6.02
N TYR A 409 -0.61 -20.60 -7.20
CA TYR A 409 -1.47 -20.83 -8.37
C TYR A 409 -2.39 -22.05 -8.24
N LEU A 410 -1.96 -23.13 -7.57
CA LEU A 410 -2.84 -24.25 -7.24
C LEU A 410 -4.00 -23.81 -6.35
N ASN A 411 -3.71 -23.05 -5.30
CA ASN A 411 -4.70 -22.50 -4.39
C ASN A 411 -5.68 -21.57 -5.11
N ARG A 412 -5.20 -20.72 -6.03
CA ARG A 412 -6.06 -19.89 -6.89
C ARG A 412 -6.98 -20.73 -7.77
N MET A 413 -6.51 -21.83 -8.36
CA MET A 413 -7.37 -22.74 -9.12
C MET A 413 -8.45 -23.36 -8.23
N LEU A 414 -8.11 -23.80 -7.01
CA LEU A 414 -9.08 -24.35 -6.06
C LEU A 414 -10.11 -23.29 -5.63
N ASN A 415 -9.65 -22.06 -5.36
CA ASN A 415 -10.51 -20.92 -5.01
C ASN A 415 -11.47 -20.56 -6.14
N ALA A 416 -10.98 -20.48 -7.39
CA ALA A 416 -11.80 -20.23 -8.57
C ALA A 416 -12.80 -21.36 -8.83
N ALA A 417 -12.41 -22.61 -8.59
CA ALA A 417 -13.30 -23.78 -8.64
C ALA A 417 -14.29 -23.86 -7.46
N ARG A 418 -14.19 -22.93 -6.50
CA ARG A 418 -15.00 -22.91 -5.26
C ARG A 418 -14.86 -24.20 -4.45
N ILE A 419 -13.65 -24.75 -4.43
CA ILE A 419 -13.24 -25.91 -3.63
C ILE A 419 -12.43 -25.41 -2.44
N GLN A 420 -12.93 -25.68 -1.23
CA GLN A 420 -12.20 -25.31 -0.02
C GLN A 420 -11.09 -26.31 0.26
N PHE A 421 -9.97 -25.81 0.76
CA PHE A 421 -8.79 -26.61 1.04
C PHE A 421 -8.13 -26.17 2.33
N ASP A 422 -7.30 -27.02 2.91
CA ASP A 422 -6.30 -26.65 3.89
C ASP A 422 -4.90 -26.91 3.33
N GLU A 423 -3.90 -26.13 3.74
CA GLU A 423 -2.51 -26.50 3.56
C GLU A 423 -2.04 -27.27 4.79
N ILE A 424 -1.26 -28.33 4.57
CA ILE A 424 -0.60 -29.10 5.62
C ILE A 424 0.87 -29.28 5.26
N ASP A 425 1.72 -29.52 6.25
CA ASP A 425 3.15 -29.76 6.02
C ASP A 425 3.55 -31.23 6.34
N PRO A 426 4.71 -31.70 5.85
CA PRO A 426 5.18 -33.06 6.14
C PRO A 426 5.33 -33.39 7.64
N VAL A 427 5.62 -32.40 8.50
CA VAL A 427 5.70 -32.62 9.96
C VAL A 427 4.31 -32.86 10.53
N TRP A 428 3.33 -32.02 10.17
CA TRP A 428 1.93 -32.25 10.54
C TRP A 428 1.44 -33.64 10.08
N LEU A 429 1.67 -33.99 8.81
CA LEU A 429 1.23 -35.27 8.23
C LEU A 429 1.87 -36.48 8.93
N ALA A 430 3.11 -36.31 9.40
CA ALA A 430 3.84 -37.35 10.10
C ALA A 430 3.22 -37.71 11.46
N ASP A 431 2.59 -36.74 12.13
CA ASP A 431 2.14 -36.86 13.51
C ASP A 431 0.61 -36.82 13.68
N LYS A 432 -0.12 -36.32 12.68
CA LYS A 432 -1.59 -36.17 12.70
C LYS A 432 -2.27 -37.18 11.78
N ASN A 433 -3.61 -37.25 11.90
CA ASN A 433 -4.45 -38.11 11.08
C ASN A 433 -5.10 -37.29 9.95
N PRO A 434 -4.79 -37.57 8.67
CA PRO A 434 -5.36 -36.85 7.54
C PRO A 434 -6.74 -37.37 7.08
N ASN A 435 -7.34 -38.36 7.74
CA ASN A 435 -8.59 -39.01 7.29
C ASN A 435 -9.84 -38.09 7.25
N GLY A 436 -9.74 -36.85 7.73
CA GLY A 436 -10.81 -35.85 7.55
C GLY A 436 -10.92 -35.33 6.12
N TYR A 437 -9.87 -35.50 5.30
CA TYR A 437 -9.83 -35.07 3.91
C TYR A 437 -10.25 -36.20 2.95
N GLN A 438 -10.91 -35.84 1.86
CA GLN A 438 -11.20 -36.74 0.74
C GLN A 438 -9.96 -36.94 -0.15
N ALA A 439 -9.17 -35.88 -0.32
CA ALA A 439 -7.93 -35.91 -1.09
C ALA A 439 -6.78 -35.13 -0.46
N ILE A 440 -5.57 -35.60 -0.72
CA ILE A 440 -4.32 -34.88 -0.47
C ILE A 440 -3.62 -34.62 -1.79
N ILE A 441 -3.41 -33.35 -2.12
CA ILE A 441 -2.67 -32.91 -3.31
C ILE A 441 -1.22 -32.66 -2.91
N VAL A 442 -0.29 -33.30 -3.59
CA VAL A 442 1.14 -33.07 -3.45
C VAL A 442 1.63 -32.37 -4.72
N GLY A 443 1.57 -31.04 -4.69
CA GLY A 443 1.88 -30.19 -5.82
C GLY A 443 3.36 -29.83 -5.87
N SER A 444 4.14 -30.41 -6.80
CA SER A 444 5.53 -29.99 -7.06
C SER A 444 6.44 -29.95 -5.81
N LEU A 445 6.39 -31.00 -4.99
CA LEU A 445 7.26 -31.20 -3.82
C LEU A 445 8.41 -32.17 -4.14
N PRO A 446 9.55 -31.73 -4.71
CA PRO A 446 10.65 -32.62 -5.07
C PRO A 446 11.28 -33.34 -3.88
N VAL A 447 11.39 -32.67 -2.73
CA VAL A 447 11.95 -33.24 -1.50
C VAL A 447 10.81 -33.80 -0.65
N LEU A 448 10.76 -35.11 -0.47
CA LEU A 448 9.77 -35.75 0.41
C LEU A 448 10.37 -36.98 1.13
N GLY A 449 10.22 -37.02 2.46
CA GLY A 449 10.75 -38.10 3.29
C GLY A 449 9.87 -39.35 3.31
N ASP A 450 10.48 -40.50 3.63
CA ASP A 450 9.80 -41.80 3.65
C ASP A 450 8.65 -41.86 4.65
N LYS A 451 8.77 -41.20 5.81
CA LYS A 451 7.68 -41.14 6.81
C LYS A 451 6.43 -40.46 6.23
N ALA A 452 6.59 -39.37 5.49
CA ALA A 452 5.49 -38.66 4.86
C ALA A 452 4.88 -39.50 3.71
N LEU A 453 5.71 -40.12 2.86
CA LEU A 453 5.26 -41.04 1.80
C LEU A 453 4.47 -42.23 2.37
N ALA A 454 4.94 -42.84 3.46
CA ALA A 454 4.24 -43.92 4.14
C ALA A 454 2.88 -43.48 4.68
N LYS A 455 2.78 -42.25 5.22
CA LYS A 455 1.51 -41.66 5.67
C LYS A 455 0.54 -41.39 4.53
N LEU A 456 1.01 -40.88 3.38
CA LEU A 456 0.19 -40.75 2.18
C LEU A 456 -0.32 -42.11 1.71
N ARG A 457 0.53 -43.15 1.70
CA ARG A 457 0.13 -44.52 1.35
C ARG A 457 -0.88 -45.10 2.34
N ALA A 458 -0.71 -44.85 3.63
CA ALA A 458 -1.66 -45.25 4.67
C ALA A 458 -3.02 -44.54 4.54
N PHE A 459 -3.02 -43.25 4.19
CA PHE A 459 -4.24 -42.49 3.89
C PHE A 459 -4.99 -43.06 2.68
N ALA A 460 -4.27 -43.34 1.59
CA ALA A 460 -4.86 -43.98 0.41
C ALA A 460 -5.42 -45.38 0.73
N ASN A 461 -4.66 -46.20 1.48
CA ASN A 461 -5.13 -47.52 1.90
C ASN A 461 -6.47 -47.49 2.65
N GLN A 462 -6.76 -46.39 3.36
CA GLN A 462 -7.98 -46.18 4.13
C GLN A 462 -9.15 -45.61 3.32
N GLY A 463 -8.96 -45.30 2.04
CA GLY A 463 -10.01 -44.81 1.14
C GLY A 463 -9.77 -43.40 0.59
N GLY A 464 -8.71 -42.72 1.03
CA GLY A 464 -8.34 -41.40 0.54
C GLY A 464 -7.76 -41.41 -0.89
N THR A 465 -7.74 -40.24 -1.53
CA THR A 465 -7.08 -40.05 -2.83
C THR A 465 -5.83 -39.17 -2.70
N VAL A 466 -4.68 -39.65 -3.17
CA VAL A 466 -3.44 -38.85 -3.21
C VAL A 466 -3.17 -38.43 -4.64
N ILE A 467 -3.06 -37.13 -4.90
CA ILE A 467 -2.76 -36.58 -6.23
C ILE A 467 -1.30 -36.13 -6.26
N LEU A 468 -0.51 -36.69 -7.18
CA LEU A 468 0.92 -36.38 -7.31
C LEU A 468 1.20 -35.68 -8.65
N HIS A 469 1.78 -34.49 -8.60
CA HIS A 469 2.32 -33.81 -9.79
C HIS A 469 3.72 -34.35 -10.18
N PRO A 470 4.21 -34.17 -11.42
CA PRO A 470 5.34 -34.94 -11.96
C PRO A 470 6.69 -34.75 -11.25
N ASP A 471 6.90 -33.57 -10.66
CA ASP A 471 8.15 -33.22 -9.97
C ASP A 471 8.11 -33.58 -8.46
N THR A 472 7.14 -34.40 -8.04
CA THR A 472 6.92 -34.76 -6.64
C THR A 472 7.74 -35.98 -6.23
N ALA A 473 8.29 -35.95 -5.01
CA ALA A 473 9.06 -37.03 -4.42
C ALA A 473 10.19 -37.53 -5.34
N THR A 474 10.82 -36.63 -6.09
CA THR A 474 11.97 -36.96 -6.94
C THR A 474 13.25 -37.11 -6.12
N LEU A 475 13.27 -36.57 -4.90
CA LEU A 475 14.34 -36.63 -3.93
C LEU A 475 13.81 -37.14 -2.57
N ASP A 476 14.67 -37.82 -1.81
CA ASP A 476 14.43 -38.13 -0.40
C ASP A 476 14.58 -36.88 0.50
N ALA A 477 14.35 -37.04 1.82
CA ALA A 477 14.45 -35.95 2.79
C ALA A 477 15.85 -35.30 2.90
N TYR A 478 16.87 -35.92 2.31
CA TYR A 478 18.28 -35.52 2.35
C TYR A 478 18.78 -35.06 0.97
N GLY A 479 17.92 -35.04 -0.04
CA GLY A 479 18.24 -34.57 -1.40
C GLY A 479 18.81 -35.64 -2.33
N HIS A 480 18.73 -36.93 -2.00
CA HIS A 480 19.14 -38.00 -2.89
C HIS A 480 18.04 -38.37 -3.88
N ALA A 481 18.40 -38.61 -5.14
CA ALA A 481 17.46 -38.96 -6.20
C ALA A 481 16.71 -40.29 -5.92
N ARG A 482 15.43 -40.29 -6.26
CA ARG A 482 14.54 -41.47 -6.35
C ARG A 482 14.30 -41.85 -7.82
N GLY A 483 13.89 -43.09 -8.08
CA GLY A 483 13.95 -43.73 -9.41
C GLY A 483 12.61 -44.16 -10.02
N ASP A 484 11.49 -43.53 -9.67
CA ASP A 484 10.15 -44.14 -9.79
C ASP A 484 9.06 -43.27 -10.44
N SER A 485 9.38 -42.09 -11.00
CA SER A 485 8.37 -41.27 -11.70
C SER A 485 7.87 -41.94 -12.99
N PRO A 486 6.53 -42.05 -13.21
CA PRO A 486 5.96 -42.59 -14.45
C PRO A 486 6.16 -41.67 -15.66
N TYR A 487 6.70 -40.46 -15.43
CA TYR A 487 6.93 -39.45 -16.44
C TYR A 487 8.42 -39.30 -16.78
N LEU A 488 8.70 -38.93 -18.03
CA LEU A 488 10.02 -38.52 -18.52
C LEU A 488 10.22 -37.03 -18.25
N ALA A 489 11.47 -36.57 -18.26
CA ALA A 489 11.79 -35.14 -18.18
C ALA A 489 11.33 -34.34 -19.41
N GLN A 490 11.04 -35.01 -20.53
CA GLN A 490 10.49 -34.37 -21.73
C GLN A 490 9.08 -33.86 -21.45
N SER A 491 8.77 -32.63 -21.87
CA SER A 491 7.42 -32.05 -21.76
C SER A 491 6.96 -31.40 -23.06
N THR A 492 5.65 -31.26 -23.19
CA THR A 492 4.99 -30.51 -24.26
C THR A 492 4.23 -29.36 -23.63
N LYS A 493 4.43 -28.15 -24.16
CA LYS A 493 3.73 -26.95 -23.71
C LYS A 493 2.42 -26.81 -24.49
N GLY A 494 1.30 -26.88 -23.79
CA GLY A 494 -0.03 -26.53 -24.32
C GLY A 494 -0.35 -25.06 -24.09
N GLU A 495 -1.63 -24.70 -24.28
CA GLU A 495 -2.13 -23.35 -24.05
C GLU A 495 -1.99 -22.90 -22.60
N PHE A 496 -2.44 -23.74 -21.66
CA PHE A 496 -2.27 -23.52 -20.22
C PHE A 496 -1.26 -24.49 -19.58
N TRP A 497 -1.47 -25.79 -19.73
CA TRP A 497 -0.63 -26.81 -19.09
C TRP A 497 0.67 -27.09 -19.84
N THR A 498 1.76 -27.19 -19.08
CA THR A 498 2.95 -27.92 -19.53
C THR A 498 2.81 -29.37 -19.06
N THR A 499 2.86 -30.33 -19.99
CA THR A 499 2.56 -31.74 -19.72
C THR A 499 3.80 -32.61 -19.93
N ARG A 500 4.24 -33.34 -18.90
CA ARG A 500 5.34 -34.30 -19.01
C ARG A 500 4.93 -35.51 -19.85
N LYS A 501 5.83 -36.00 -20.69
CA LYS A 501 5.62 -37.20 -21.50
C LYS A 501 5.63 -38.43 -20.61
N ARG A 502 4.60 -39.27 -20.70
CA ARG A 502 4.59 -40.59 -20.04
C ARG A 502 5.60 -41.54 -20.64
N ARG A 503 6.18 -42.39 -19.80
CA ARG A 503 7.09 -43.46 -20.23
C ARG A 503 6.42 -44.50 -21.14
N ASP A 504 5.14 -44.76 -20.94
CA ASP A 504 4.35 -45.74 -21.72
C ASP A 504 3.58 -45.13 -22.91
N GLY A 505 3.74 -43.83 -23.17
CA GLY A 505 3.13 -43.13 -24.31
C GLY A 505 1.62 -42.86 -24.24
N ARG A 506 0.94 -43.10 -23.11
CA ARG A 506 -0.52 -42.88 -22.96
C ARG A 506 -0.88 -41.47 -22.44
N GLY A 507 -2.16 -41.20 -22.16
CA GLY A 507 -2.71 -39.87 -21.75
C GLY A 507 -2.23 -39.36 -20.37
N PRO A 508 -2.50 -38.12 -19.93
CA PRO A 508 -1.73 -37.46 -18.86
C PRO A 508 -1.86 -38.05 -17.44
N ILE A 509 -2.85 -38.91 -17.16
CA ILE A 509 -3.14 -39.40 -15.80
C ILE A 509 -2.81 -40.89 -15.66
N VAL A 510 -2.14 -41.27 -14.57
CA VAL A 510 -1.95 -42.67 -14.14
C VAL A 510 -2.62 -42.86 -12.79
N VAL A 511 -3.49 -43.86 -12.66
CA VAL A 511 -4.16 -44.21 -11.40
C VAL A 511 -3.60 -45.52 -10.88
N GLU A 512 -2.99 -45.49 -9.70
CA GLU A 512 -2.56 -46.67 -8.94
C GLU A 512 -3.59 -46.95 -7.84
N ALA A 513 -4.21 -48.12 -7.85
CA ALA A 513 -5.10 -48.55 -6.77
C ALA A 513 -4.27 -48.91 -5.52
N VAL A 514 -4.64 -48.36 -4.37
CA VAL A 514 -3.91 -48.55 -3.10
C VAL A 514 -4.93 -48.80 -1.99
N GLY A 515 -5.07 -50.06 -1.59
CA GLY A 515 -6.09 -50.49 -0.64
C GLY A 515 -7.49 -50.07 -1.09
N LYS A 516 -8.22 -49.31 -0.25
CA LYS A 516 -9.56 -48.80 -0.57
C LYS A 516 -9.56 -47.50 -1.38
N GLY A 517 -8.41 -46.85 -1.51
CA GLY A 517 -8.24 -45.57 -2.20
C GLY A 517 -7.30 -45.70 -3.38
N ARG A 518 -6.60 -44.60 -3.71
CA ARG A 518 -5.75 -44.54 -4.91
C ARG A 518 -4.71 -43.42 -4.86
N PHE A 519 -3.65 -43.62 -5.64
CA PHE A 519 -2.73 -42.58 -6.08
C PHE A 519 -3.08 -42.17 -7.51
N VAL A 520 -3.11 -40.87 -7.77
CA VAL A 520 -3.41 -40.27 -9.07
C VAL A 520 -2.18 -39.46 -9.45
N HIS A 521 -1.36 -40.01 -10.31
CA HIS A 521 -0.22 -39.29 -10.88
C HIS A 521 -0.74 -38.45 -12.04
N CYS A 522 -0.46 -37.15 -11.99
CA CYS A 522 -0.85 -36.17 -12.99
C CYS A 522 0.39 -35.68 -13.74
N ALA A 523 0.33 -35.66 -15.08
CA ALA A 523 1.44 -35.23 -15.94
C ALA A 523 1.63 -33.71 -15.98
N TRP A 524 0.70 -32.93 -15.42
CA TRP A 524 0.70 -31.48 -15.54
C TRP A 524 1.69 -30.84 -14.56
N GLU A 525 2.57 -30.00 -15.07
CA GLU A 525 3.42 -29.15 -14.25
C GLU A 525 2.61 -27.95 -13.73
N LEU A 526 2.69 -27.68 -12.42
CA LEU A 526 2.06 -26.49 -11.85
C LEU A 526 2.73 -25.22 -12.39
N PRO A 527 1.94 -24.20 -12.81
CA PRO A 527 2.46 -22.98 -13.41
C PRO A 527 3.23 -22.13 -12.38
N THR A 528 4.14 -21.28 -12.89
CA THR A 528 4.98 -20.39 -12.06
C THR A 528 4.81 -18.90 -12.37
N ALA A 529 4.07 -18.55 -13.43
CA ALA A 529 3.93 -17.17 -13.90
C ALA A 529 2.60 -16.82 -14.60
N SER A 530 1.65 -17.75 -14.71
CA SER A 530 0.38 -17.54 -15.41
C SER A 530 -0.79 -17.64 -14.44
N GLU A 531 -1.63 -16.60 -14.37
CA GLU A 531 -2.93 -16.69 -13.69
C GLU A 531 -3.73 -17.85 -14.28
N PRO A 532 -4.47 -18.61 -13.46
CA PRO A 532 -5.32 -19.67 -13.97
C PRO A 532 -6.46 -19.06 -14.79
N GLY A 533 -6.47 -19.30 -16.10
CA GLY A 533 -7.64 -19.04 -16.93
C GLY A 533 -8.72 -20.10 -16.72
N ASP A 534 -9.94 -19.84 -17.21
CA ASP A 534 -11.10 -20.71 -17.02
C ASP A 534 -10.86 -22.17 -17.41
N ALA A 535 -10.10 -22.40 -18.49
CA ALA A 535 -9.74 -23.75 -18.94
C ALA A 535 -8.93 -24.53 -17.90
N GLY A 536 -7.94 -23.89 -17.26
CA GLY A 536 -7.11 -24.53 -16.23
C GLY A 536 -7.90 -24.86 -14.97
N VAL A 537 -8.81 -23.96 -14.57
CA VAL A 537 -9.72 -24.17 -13.44
C VAL A 537 -10.68 -25.34 -13.72
N ALA A 538 -11.28 -25.37 -14.91
CA ALA A 538 -12.19 -26.43 -15.33
C ALA A 538 -11.50 -27.80 -15.41
N ASP A 539 -10.31 -27.86 -16.01
CA ASP A 539 -9.50 -29.09 -16.10
C ASP A 539 -9.19 -29.66 -14.72
N TYR A 540 -8.75 -28.81 -13.78
CA TYR A 540 -8.37 -29.26 -12.45
C TYR A 540 -9.58 -29.63 -11.58
N ALA A 541 -10.68 -28.88 -11.67
CA ALA A 541 -11.93 -29.24 -11.02
C ALA A 541 -12.47 -30.59 -11.52
N LYS A 542 -12.36 -30.85 -12.83
CA LYS A 542 -12.71 -32.15 -13.42
C LYS A 542 -11.83 -33.28 -12.90
N LEU A 543 -10.51 -33.09 -12.84
CA LEU A 543 -9.57 -34.07 -12.26
C LEU A 543 -9.99 -34.46 -10.82
N LEU A 544 -10.32 -33.47 -10.00
CA LEU A 544 -10.76 -33.67 -8.61
C LEU A 544 -12.12 -34.38 -8.52
N ALA A 545 -13.08 -34.01 -9.37
CA ALA A 545 -14.40 -34.63 -9.39
C ALA A 545 -14.33 -36.10 -9.81
N GLU A 546 -13.59 -36.41 -10.89
CA GLU A 546 -13.50 -37.76 -11.45
C GLU A 546 -12.71 -38.72 -10.57
N HIS A 547 -11.60 -38.25 -9.98
CA HIS A 547 -10.67 -39.15 -9.30
C HIS A 547 -10.70 -39.07 -7.78
N ALA A 548 -11.18 -37.97 -7.20
CA ALA A 548 -11.23 -37.77 -5.75
C ALA A 548 -12.65 -37.61 -5.19
N ASN A 549 -13.68 -37.52 -6.05
CA ASN A 549 -15.05 -37.15 -5.66
C ASN A 549 -15.13 -35.81 -4.89
N VAL A 550 -14.18 -34.92 -5.16
CA VAL A 550 -14.15 -33.56 -4.61
C VAL A 550 -14.84 -32.66 -5.62
N ARG A 551 -15.83 -31.90 -5.17
CA ARG A 551 -16.59 -30.96 -6.01
C ARG A 551 -16.68 -29.60 -5.32
N SER A 552 -17.05 -28.59 -6.11
CA SER A 552 -17.44 -27.28 -5.60
C SER A 552 -18.51 -27.39 -4.51
N PHE A 553 -18.46 -26.51 -3.51
CA PHE A 553 -19.56 -26.36 -2.54
C PHE A 553 -20.83 -25.78 -3.20
N LEU A 554 -20.70 -25.19 -4.39
CA LEU A 554 -21.82 -24.86 -5.25
C LEU A 554 -22.39 -26.11 -5.92
N ARG A 555 -23.68 -26.07 -6.21
CA ARG A 555 -24.39 -27.12 -6.94
C ARG A 555 -23.89 -27.20 -8.39
N ASP A 556 -23.82 -28.41 -8.94
CA ASP A 556 -23.41 -28.62 -10.34
C ASP A 556 -24.38 -27.88 -11.29
N GLY A 557 -23.84 -27.18 -12.28
CA GLY A 557 -24.61 -26.39 -13.25
C GLY A 557 -25.19 -25.08 -12.71
N ALA A 558 -24.94 -24.72 -11.44
CA ALA A 558 -25.32 -23.41 -10.91
C ALA A 558 -24.49 -22.29 -11.58
N PRO A 559 -25.06 -21.08 -11.73
CA PRO A 559 -24.28 -19.90 -12.12
C PRO A 559 -23.07 -19.76 -11.20
N THR A 560 -21.88 -19.63 -11.80
CA THR A 560 -20.66 -19.36 -11.06
C THR A 560 -20.39 -17.86 -11.14
N PRO A 561 -20.39 -17.13 -10.01
CA PRO A 561 -20.03 -15.72 -10.03
C PRO A 561 -18.62 -15.51 -10.54
N ASP A 562 -18.40 -14.37 -11.19
CA ASP A 562 -17.09 -13.95 -11.74
C ASP A 562 -15.97 -14.21 -10.71
N PRO A 563 -14.80 -14.71 -11.13
CA PRO A 563 -13.64 -14.92 -10.25
C PRO A 563 -13.22 -13.68 -9.43
N ILE A 564 -13.59 -12.47 -9.87
CA ILE A 564 -13.39 -11.22 -9.12
C ILE A 564 -14.19 -11.16 -7.81
N VAL A 565 -15.24 -11.98 -7.69
CA VAL A 565 -16.00 -12.19 -6.46
C VAL A 565 -15.40 -13.36 -5.68
N ASP A 566 -14.77 -13.07 -4.54
CA ASP A 566 -14.31 -14.08 -3.58
C ASP A 566 -15.51 -14.66 -2.82
N LEU A 567 -15.59 -15.99 -2.75
CA LEU A 567 -16.65 -16.71 -2.04
C LEU A 567 -16.05 -17.69 -1.04
N ARG A 568 -16.49 -17.61 0.22
CA ARG A 568 -16.02 -18.50 1.30
C ARG A 568 -17.18 -18.97 2.18
N LEU A 569 -17.31 -20.29 2.32
CA LEU A 569 -18.31 -20.92 3.16
C LEU A 569 -17.67 -21.41 4.46
N LEU A 570 -18.09 -20.86 5.60
CA LEU A 570 -17.62 -21.30 6.92
C LEU A 570 -18.76 -21.97 7.70
N GLN A 571 -18.41 -22.83 8.64
CA GLN A 571 -19.33 -23.50 9.56
C GLN A 571 -19.03 -23.08 11.01
N ALA A 572 -20.06 -22.69 11.77
CA ALA A 572 -20.00 -22.41 13.19
C ALA A 572 -21.20 -23.07 13.90
N GLY A 573 -21.01 -24.28 14.43
CA GLY A 573 -22.08 -25.02 15.11
C GLY A 573 -23.30 -25.24 14.18
N PRO A 574 -24.51 -24.77 14.53
CA PRO A 574 -25.71 -24.94 13.70
C PRO A 574 -25.80 -23.97 12.50
N CYS A 575 -24.86 -23.04 12.37
CA CYS A 575 -24.89 -21.98 11.36
C CYS A 575 -23.77 -22.14 10.33
N ARG A 576 -24.05 -21.77 9.09
CA ARG A 576 -23.09 -21.55 8.02
C ARG A 576 -23.00 -20.06 7.69
N LEU A 577 -21.80 -19.59 7.35
CA LEU A 577 -21.53 -18.19 7.00
C LEU A 577 -20.93 -18.20 5.59
N LEU A 578 -21.66 -17.71 4.60
CA LEU A 578 -21.13 -17.53 3.25
C LEU A 578 -20.72 -16.07 3.07
N PHE A 579 -19.43 -15.80 3.00
CA PHE A 579 -18.90 -14.49 2.64
C PHE A 579 -18.83 -14.35 1.12
N ALA A 580 -19.25 -13.19 0.63
CA ALA A 580 -19.08 -12.75 -0.75
C ALA A 580 -18.39 -11.39 -0.76
N THR A 581 -17.24 -11.28 -1.42
CA THR A 581 -16.48 -10.02 -1.51
C THR A 581 -16.18 -9.71 -2.97
N ASP A 582 -16.67 -8.57 -3.44
CA ASP A 582 -16.34 -8.04 -4.75
C ASP A 582 -15.02 -7.26 -4.68
N THR A 583 -14.01 -7.77 -5.39
CA THR A 583 -12.67 -7.18 -5.45
C THR A 583 -12.45 -6.28 -6.67
N ASP A 584 -13.48 -6.00 -7.47
CA ASP A 584 -13.35 -5.18 -8.67
C ASP A 584 -12.86 -3.76 -8.32
N LYS A 585 -12.10 -3.13 -9.20
CA LYS A 585 -11.60 -1.77 -8.96
C LYS A 585 -12.65 -0.69 -9.26
N GLN A 586 -13.65 -0.98 -10.08
CA GLN A 586 -14.63 0.02 -10.53
C GLN A 586 -15.73 0.27 -9.50
N GLY A 587 -15.86 -0.63 -8.50
CA GLY A 587 -16.81 -0.47 -7.40
C GLY A 587 -18.27 -0.62 -7.81
N THR A 588 -18.56 -1.25 -8.94
CA THR A 588 -19.91 -1.57 -9.39
C THR A 588 -20.55 -2.55 -8.40
N THR A 589 -21.79 -2.26 -7.99
CA THR A 589 -22.60 -3.21 -7.22
C THR A 589 -23.12 -4.29 -8.16
N GLN A 590 -23.00 -5.54 -7.77
CA GLN A 590 -23.61 -6.65 -8.50
C GLN A 590 -24.38 -7.60 -7.58
N ASP A 591 -25.45 -8.15 -8.14
CA ASP A 591 -26.20 -9.24 -7.54
C ASP A 591 -25.45 -10.55 -7.75
N VAL A 592 -25.29 -11.32 -6.66
CA VAL A 592 -24.59 -12.60 -6.68
C VAL A 592 -25.61 -13.71 -6.45
N SER A 593 -26.02 -14.37 -7.53
CA SER A 593 -26.91 -15.53 -7.49
C SER A 593 -26.12 -16.83 -7.34
N LEU A 594 -26.56 -17.68 -6.42
CA LEU A 594 -25.83 -18.85 -5.94
C LEU A 594 -26.77 -20.03 -5.77
N ALA A 595 -26.26 -21.26 -5.88
CA ALA A 595 -26.94 -22.45 -5.37
C ALA A 595 -25.96 -23.36 -4.63
N LEU A 596 -26.24 -23.66 -3.36
CA LEU A 596 -25.38 -24.49 -2.51
C LEU A 596 -25.78 -25.97 -2.59
N ARG A 597 -24.79 -26.87 -2.71
CA ARG A 597 -25.03 -28.32 -2.91
C ARG A 597 -25.81 -28.99 -1.78
N ASP A 598 -25.51 -28.65 -0.54
CA ASP A 598 -26.07 -29.28 0.67
C ASP A 598 -26.90 -28.29 1.51
N LEU A 599 -27.64 -27.38 0.85
CA LEU A 599 -28.58 -26.51 1.55
C LEU A 599 -29.92 -27.22 1.73
N LYS A 600 -30.34 -27.39 2.98
CA LYS A 600 -31.63 -28.02 3.30
C LYS A 600 -32.76 -27.05 2.97
N ASN A 601 -33.89 -27.55 2.47
CA ASN A 601 -35.09 -26.72 2.26
C ASN A 601 -35.62 -26.06 3.55
N SER A 602 -35.30 -26.62 4.72
CA SER A 602 -35.64 -26.04 6.03
C SER A 602 -34.68 -24.93 6.48
N ALA A 603 -33.56 -24.73 5.78
CA ALA A 603 -32.56 -23.75 6.16
C ALA A 603 -33.10 -22.34 5.95
N ARG A 604 -32.76 -21.43 6.87
CA ARG A 604 -33.13 -20.03 6.77
C ARG A 604 -31.91 -19.22 6.38
N VAL A 605 -32.05 -18.37 5.37
CA VAL A 605 -30.93 -17.59 4.82
C VAL A 605 -31.18 -16.10 5.04
N PHE A 606 -30.18 -15.42 5.58
CA PHE A 606 -30.23 -13.99 5.90
C PHE A 606 -29.05 -13.25 5.28
N ALA A 607 -29.29 -12.16 4.57
CA ALA A 607 -28.23 -11.27 4.09
C ALA A 607 -27.85 -10.25 5.17
N LEU A 608 -26.55 -10.08 5.35
CA LEU A 608 -25.90 -9.17 6.30
C LEU A 608 -24.74 -8.48 5.57
N SER A 609 -24.38 -7.27 5.97
CA SER A 609 -23.22 -6.56 5.43
C SER A 609 -22.64 -5.60 6.49
N PRO A 610 -21.33 -5.30 6.46
CA PRO A 610 -20.76 -4.26 7.31
C PRO A 610 -21.36 -2.86 7.09
N ARG A 611 -21.91 -2.58 5.90
CA ARG A 611 -22.41 -1.24 5.54
C ARG A 611 -23.83 -0.95 6.03
N THR A 612 -24.59 -1.98 6.38
CA THR A 612 -25.98 -1.86 6.83
C THR A 612 -26.28 -2.75 8.01
N THR A 613 -27.11 -2.26 8.93
CA THR A 613 -27.56 -3.02 10.09
C THR A 613 -28.85 -3.82 9.82
N LYS A 614 -29.43 -3.65 8.63
CA LYS A 614 -30.63 -4.35 8.17
C LYS A 614 -30.37 -5.85 8.03
N VAL A 615 -31.38 -6.64 8.37
CA VAL A 615 -31.41 -8.09 8.14
C VAL A 615 -32.44 -8.40 7.09
N THR A 616 -31.98 -8.84 5.92
CA THR A 616 -32.89 -9.26 4.84
C THR A 616 -33.04 -10.77 4.88
N ARG A 617 -34.28 -11.27 4.99
CA ARG A 617 -34.60 -12.68 4.76
C ARG A 617 -34.51 -12.95 3.26
N LEU A 618 -33.71 -13.93 2.86
CA LEU A 618 -33.63 -14.36 1.47
C LEU A 618 -34.57 -15.55 1.27
N ALA A 619 -35.29 -15.54 0.15
CA ALA A 619 -35.96 -16.74 -0.32
C ALA A 619 -34.89 -17.72 -0.80
N ALA A 620 -34.92 -18.93 -0.26
CA ALA A 620 -34.09 -20.03 -0.73
C ALA A 620 -35.01 -21.07 -1.38
N ASP A 621 -34.83 -21.33 -2.66
CA ASP A 621 -35.58 -22.35 -3.41
C ASP A 621 -34.60 -23.38 -3.96
N ASP A 622 -34.79 -24.64 -3.58
CA ASP A 622 -33.91 -25.76 -3.95
C ASP A 622 -32.41 -25.47 -3.79
N GLY A 623 -32.06 -24.82 -2.68
CA GLY A 623 -30.68 -24.45 -2.36
C GLY A 623 -30.16 -23.16 -3.00
N ALA A 624 -30.97 -22.50 -3.85
CA ALA A 624 -30.60 -21.29 -4.58
C ALA A 624 -31.11 -20.02 -3.90
N PHE A 625 -30.28 -18.96 -3.89
CA PHE A 625 -30.62 -17.63 -3.39
C PHE A 625 -29.71 -16.55 -4.01
N THR A 626 -30.14 -15.29 -3.93
CA THR A 626 -29.38 -14.14 -4.46
C THR A 626 -29.00 -13.20 -3.33
N LEU A 627 -27.72 -12.83 -3.27
CA LEU A 627 -27.22 -11.73 -2.47
C LEU A 627 -27.25 -10.47 -3.33
N HIS A 628 -28.12 -9.52 -2.97
CA HIS A 628 -28.22 -8.25 -3.68
C HIS A 628 -27.17 -7.24 -3.21
N ASP A 629 -26.74 -6.35 -4.10
CA ASP A 629 -25.87 -5.20 -3.81
C ASP A 629 -24.55 -5.55 -3.09
N VAL A 630 -23.86 -6.60 -3.55
CA VAL A 630 -22.56 -6.99 -2.98
C VAL A 630 -21.52 -5.95 -3.37
N ALA A 631 -21.32 -4.94 -2.51
CA ALA A 631 -20.17 -4.03 -2.61
C ALA A 631 -19.67 -3.62 -1.20
N PRO A 632 -18.36 -3.44 -1.01
CA PRO A 632 -17.44 -4.46 -1.49
C PRO A 632 -17.68 -5.85 -0.86
N GLY A 633 -18.54 -5.99 0.17
CA GLY A 633 -18.70 -7.26 0.88
C GLY A 633 -20.09 -7.47 1.51
N ALA A 634 -20.55 -8.71 1.43
CA ALA A 634 -21.76 -9.22 2.05
C ALA A 634 -21.52 -10.59 2.69
N MET A 635 -22.42 -10.99 3.57
CA MET A 635 -22.43 -12.30 4.21
C MET A 635 -23.85 -12.86 4.22
N ALA A 636 -24.04 -14.08 3.73
CA ALA A 636 -25.23 -14.86 4.00
C ALA A 636 -25.04 -15.67 5.29
N LEU A 637 -25.87 -15.41 6.30
CA LEU A 637 -26.02 -16.29 7.47
C LEU A 637 -27.07 -17.35 7.15
N ILE A 638 -26.64 -18.60 7.12
CA ILE A 638 -27.47 -19.78 6.85
C ILE A 638 -27.65 -20.53 8.16
N VAL A 639 -28.90 -20.80 8.54
CA VAL A 639 -29.23 -21.42 9.83
C VAL A 639 -29.90 -22.75 9.57
N ASP A 640 -29.17 -23.84 9.78
CA ASP A 640 -29.61 -25.21 9.48
C ASP A 640 -30.35 -25.88 10.63
N LYS A 641 -30.04 -25.45 11.86
CA LYS A 641 -30.64 -25.93 13.10
C LYS A 641 -30.92 -24.74 14.01
N PRO A 642 -31.80 -24.88 15.02
CA PRO A 642 -32.11 -23.79 15.93
C PRO A 642 -30.85 -23.16 16.55
N TRP A 643 -30.85 -21.83 16.58
CA TRP A 643 -29.82 -21.00 17.19
C TRP A 643 -30.49 -19.97 18.13
N GLN A 644 -29.89 -18.81 18.37
CA GLN A 644 -30.52 -17.72 19.10
C GLN A 644 -31.21 -16.73 18.16
N PRO A 645 -32.11 -15.87 18.65
CA PRO A 645 -32.71 -14.83 17.84
C PRO A 645 -31.68 -13.91 17.17
N LEU A 646 -31.97 -13.48 15.93
CA LEU A 646 -31.18 -12.51 15.19
C LEU A 646 -31.88 -11.15 15.23
N VAL A 647 -31.15 -10.11 15.65
CA VAL A 647 -31.66 -8.73 15.75
C VAL A 647 -31.08 -7.89 14.61
N GLY A 648 -31.90 -7.07 13.96
CA GLY A 648 -31.48 -6.09 12.94
C GLY A 648 -32.07 -4.69 13.18
N LEU A 649 -31.48 -3.67 12.57
CA LEU A 649 -31.96 -2.29 12.58
C LEU A 649 -32.03 -1.77 11.14
N ASP A 650 -33.22 -1.34 10.71
CA ASP A 650 -33.43 -0.70 9.41
C ASP A 650 -33.65 0.81 9.66
N ALA A 651 -32.66 1.61 9.25
CA ALA A 651 -32.66 3.06 9.37
C ALA A 651 -31.85 3.66 8.20
N PRO A 652 -32.15 4.90 7.75
CA PRO A 652 -31.42 5.54 6.67
C PRO A 652 -29.92 5.62 6.97
N LYS A 653 -29.10 5.35 5.95
CA LYS A 653 -27.64 5.47 6.06
C LYS A 653 -27.16 6.91 5.97
N THR A 654 -27.93 7.76 5.31
CA THR A 654 -27.67 9.19 5.12
C THR A 654 -28.88 9.96 5.63
N LEU A 655 -28.61 11.00 6.41
CA LEU A 655 -29.59 11.88 7.04
C LEU A 655 -29.14 13.34 6.86
N HIS A 656 -30.08 14.26 7.02
CA HIS A 656 -29.86 15.71 7.08
C HIS A 656 -30.48 16.28 8.37
N PRO A 657 -30.04 17.47 8.82
CA PRO A 657 -30.72 18.19 9.88
C PRO A 657 -32.21 18.39 9.57
N ALA A 658 -33.04 18.26 10.61
CA ALA A 658 -34.51 18.29 10.55
C ALA A 658 -35.20 17.06 9.87
N ASP A 659 -34.47 16.02 9.46
CA ASP A 659 -35.08 14.81 8.93
C ASP A 659 -35.99 14.11 9.95
N GLU A 660 -37.11 13.57 9.47
CA GLU A 660 -38.02 12.72 10.21
C GLU A 660 -38.15 11.37 9.50
N PHE A 661 -37.95 10.27 10.22
CA PHE A 661 -38.00 8.92 9.64
C PHE A 661 -38.49 7.86 10.63
N ILE A 662 -38.82 6.67 10.12
CA ILE A 662 -39.16 5.50 10.93
C ILE A 662 -37.96 4.54 10.94
N ALA A 663 -37.36 4.38 12.11
CA ALA A 663 -36.39 3.32 12.35
C ALA A 663 -37.12 2.03 12.75
N THR A 664 -36.68 0.90 12.23
CA THR A 664 -37.33 -0.40 12.47
C THR A 664 -36.35 -1.41 13.05
N VAL A 665 -36.62 -1.90 14.26
CA VAL A 665 -35.89 -3.02 14.87
C VAL A 665 -36.59 -4.32 14.52
N THR A 666 -35.84 -5.29 13.99
CA THR A 666 -36.34 -6.62 13.65
C THR A 666 -35.79 -7.66 14.62
N VAL A 667 -36.62 -8.61 15.02
CA VAL A 667 -36.22 -9.78 15.81
C VAL A 667 -36.70 -11.02 15.08
N ASP A 668 -35.76 -11.80 14.54
CA ASP A 668 -36.02 -13.09 13.90
C ASP A 668 -35.83 -14.20 14.94
N ASN A 669 -36.90 -14.93 15.30
CA ASN A 669 -36.75 -16.05 16.22
C ASN A 669 -36.15 -17.27 15.49
N LEU A 670 -34.86 -17.50 15.68
CA LEU A 670 -34.15 -18.67 15.15
C LEU A 670 -34.05 -19.82 16.15
N ASP A 671 -34.65 -19.66 17.33
CA ASP A 671 -34.65 -20.65 18.39
C ASP A 671 -35.67 -21.76 18.16
N ALA A 672 -35.57 -22.81 18.97
CA ALA A 672 -36.53 -23.90 19.03
C ALA A 672 -37.77 -23.54 19.87
N ALA A 673 -37.64 -22.56 20.78
CA ALA A 673 -38.71 -22.10 21.66
C ALA A 673 -39.24 -20.71 21.26
N PRO A 674 -40.51 -20.38 21.55
CA PRO A 674 -41.00 -19.01 21.46
C PRO A 674 -40.21 -18.06 22.38
N VAL A 675 -40.08 -16.80 21.97
CA VAL A 675 -39.38 -15.77 22.75
C VAL A 675 -40.24 -14.52 22.92
N SER A 676 -40.11 -13.86 24.07
CA SER A 676 -40.75 -12.58 24.39
C SER A 676 -39.68 -11.56 24.78
N GLY A 677 -39.96 -10.27 24.58
CA GLY A 677 -39.01 -9.22 24.93
C GLY A 677 -39.43 -7.83 24.51
N GLU A 678 -38.51 -6.90 24.67
CA GLU A 678 -38.70 -5.51 24.27
C GLU A 678 -37.44 -4.92 23.64
N ALA A 679 -37.64 -3.99 22.69
CA ALA A 679 -36.59 -3.22 22.07
C ALA A 679 -36.57 -1.79 22.59
N LYS A 680 -35.35 -1.26 22.76
CA LYS A 680 -35.07 0.15 22.99
C LYS A 680 -34.19 0.66 21.86
N LEU A 681 -34.50 1.85 21.34
CA LEU A 681 -33.65 2.57 20.40
C LEU A 681 -33.01 3.76 21.11
N ASN A 682 -31.69 3.70 21.32
CA ASN A 682 -30.93 4.85 21.77
C ASN A 682 -30.51 5.65 20.54
N VAL A 683 -30.90 6.92 20.48
CA VAL A 683 -30.53 7.88 19.43
C VAL A 683 -29.50 8.88 19.97
N PRO A 684 -28.78 9.60 19.09
CA PRO A 684 -27.80 10.62 19.50
C PRO A 684 -28.40 11.70 20.40
N ALA A 685 -27.53 12.39 21.14
CA ALA A 685 -27.95 13.47 22.03
C ALA A 685 -28.70 14.57 21.26
N GLY A 686 -29.80 15.06 21.84
CA GLY A 686 -30.68 16.06 21.21
C GLY A 686 -31.71 15.48 20.23
N TRP A 687 -31.51 14.28 19.69
CA TRP A 687 -32.48 13.64 18.80
C TRP A 687 -33.70 13.15 19.58
N GLN A 688 -34.87 13.15 18.93
CA GLN A 688 -36.09 12.62 19.53
C GLN A 688 -36.38 11.24 18.98
N SER A 689 -36.73 10.28 19.85
CA SER A 689 -37.22 8.96 19.46
C SER A 689 -38.47 8.59 20.24
N VAL A 690 -39.54 8.24 19.53
CA VAL A 690 -40.81 7.80 20.12
C VAL A 690 -41.10 6.38 19.66
N SER A 691 -41.21 5.44 20.59
CA SER A 691 -41.57 4.06 20.28
C SER A 691 -43.06 3.95 19.98
N ARG A 692 -43.41 3.25 18.89
CA ARG A 692 -44.80 2.95 18.54
C ARG A 692 -45.24 1.58 19.08
N ASN A 693 -44.34 0.60 19.04
CA ASN A 693 -44.57 -0.76 19.48
C ASN A 693 -43.24 -1.39 19.95
N PRO A 694 -42.80 -1.14 21.20
CA PRO A 694 -41.48 -1.60 21.67
C PRO A 694 -41.44 -3.08 22.06
N ARG A 695 -42.59 -3.75 22.21
CA ARG A 695 -42.68 -5.09 22.80
C ARG A 695 -43.14 -6.14 21.80
N PHE A 696 -42.67 -7.36 21.98
CA PHE A 696 -43.18 -8.56 21.33
C PHE A 696 -43.37 -9.67 22.37
N ALA A 697 -44.38 -10.51 22.17
CA ALA A 697 -44.71 -11.60 23.09
C ALA A 697 -44.89 -12.91 22.32
N LYS A 698 -44.32 -13.99 22.84
CA LYS A 698 -44.42 -15.35 22.32
C LYS A 698 -44.16 -15.46 20.82
N LEU A 699 -43.13 -14.75 20.33
CA LEU A 699 -42.72 -14.80 18.94
C LEU A 699 -42.30 -16.25 18.61
N THR A 700 -43.06 -16.92 17.76
CA THR A 700 -42.85 -18.34 17.45
C THR A 700 -41.58 -18.58 16.61
N PRO A 701 -40.95 -19.76 16.72
CA PRO A 701 -39.80 -20.14 15.89
C PRO A 701 -40.04 -19.89 14.39
N GLY A 702 -39.21 -19.05 13.77
CA GLY A 702 -39.29 -18.69 12.34
C GLY A 702 -40.01 -17.41 12.02
N MET A 703 -40.76 -16.85 12.97
CA MET A 703 -41.44 -15.58 12.78
C MET A 703 -40.50 -14.41 13.04
N ARG A 704 -40.86 -13.25 12.48
CA ARG A 704 -40.19 -11.96 12.70
C ARG A 704 -41.13 -11.04 13.46
N ALA A 705 -40.62 -10.42 14.52
CA ALA A 705 -41.23 -9.22 15.09
C ALA A 705 -40.60 -7.97 14.46
N THR A 706 -41.41 -6.95 14.28
CA THR A 706 -41.02 -5.65 13.69
C THR A 706 -41.48 -4.54 14.64
N LEU A 707 -40.52 -3.82 15.21
CA LEU A 707 -40.73 -2.82 16.26
C LEU A 707 -40.27 -1.46 15.72
N SER A 708 -41.17 -0.48 15.69
CA SER A 708 -40.95 0.79 15.00
C SER A 708 -40.78 1.96 15.96
N PHE A 709 -39.88 2.86 15.60
CA PHE A 709 -39.54 4.08 16.34
C PHE A 709 -39.57 5.26 15.39
N SER A 710 -40.37 6.28 15.71
CA SER A 710 -40.31 7.57 15.01
C SER A 710 -39.10 8.34 15.52
N VAL A 711 -38.22 8.75 14.62
CA VAL A 711 -37.00 9.49 14.93
C VAL A 711 -37.03 10.85 14.24
N LYS A 712 -36.67 11.89 14.97
CA LYS A 712 -36.52 13.25 14.47
C LYS A 712 -35.11 13.77 14.75
N VAL A 713 -34.42 14.13 13.67
CA VAL A 713 -33.11 14.78 13.71
C VAL A 713 -33.32 16.28 14.03
N PRO A 714 -32.59 16.87 14.98
CA PRO A 714 -32.67 18.31 15.25
C PRO A 714 -32.32 19.15 14.02
N ALA A 715 -32.90 20.35 13.90
CA ALA A 715 -32.61 21.26 12.79
C ALA A 715 -31.18 21.84 12.83
N ASP A 716 -30.57 21.80 14.02
CA ASP A 716 -29.21 22.24 14.34
C ASP A 716 -28.25 21.04 14.57
N ALA A 717 -28.65 19.83 14.17
CA ALA A 717 -27.83 18.64 14.33
C ALA A 717 -26.44 18.83 13.72
N THR A 718 -25.41 18.46 14.47
CA THR A 718 -24.02 18.51 14.01
C THR A 718 -23.85 17.64 12.78
N ILE A 719 -23.25 18.22 11.74
CA ILE A 719 -22.88 17.51 10.53
C ILE A 719 -21.79 16.50 10.87
N ASP A 720 -21.97 15.25 10.46
CA ASP A 720 -21.10 14.13 10.73
C ASP A 720 -20.87 13.36 9.43
N HIS A 721 -19.82 13.78 8.73
CA HIS A 721 -19.41 13.23 7.45
C HIS A 721 -18.70 11.88 7.54
N PHE A 722 -18.42 11.39 8.76
CA PHE A 722 -17.74 10.12 8.98
C PHE A 722 -18.64 9.10 9.68
N ALA A 723 -19.89 9.45 9.95
CA ALA A 723 -20.88 8.59 10.58
C ALA A 723 -20.43 8.03 11.94
N VAL A 724 -19.78 8.83 12.78
CA VAL A 724 -19.22 8.36 14.06
C VAL A 724 -19.77 9.08 15.29
N ASP A 725 -20.16 10.34 15.15
CA ASP A 725 -20.67 11.16 16.24
C ASP A 725 -22.14 10.88 16.53
N ASN A 726 -22.89 10.35 15.54
CA ASN A 726 -24.33 10.15 15.63
C ASN A 726 -24.78 8.66 15.59
N PRO A 727 -24.18 7.73 16.37
CA PRO A 727 -24.58 6.33 16.32
C PRO A 727 -25.99 6.11 16.88
N MET A 728 -26.76 5.23 16.23
CA MET A 728 -28.02 4.71 16.77
C MET A 728 -27.82 3.28 17.27
N VAL A 729 -28.26 2.97 18.48
CA VAL A 729 -28.10 1.64 19.08
C VAL A 729 -29.46 1.05 19.43
N ALA A 730 -29.86 0.01 18.70
CA ALA A 730 -30.99 -0.82 19.06
C ALA A 730 -30.55 -1.90 20.06
N SER A 731 -31.27 -2.06 21.17
CA SER A 731 -31.04 -3.13 22.14
C SER A 731 -32.34 -3.89 22.39
N VAL A 732 -32.29 -5.21 22.32
CA VAL A 732 -33.43 -6.12 22.51
C VAL A 732 -33.17 -6.97 23.74
N THR A 733 -33.98 -6.79 24.77
CA THR A 733 -33.90 -7.55 26.02
C THR A 733 -34.97 -8.63 26.05
N PHE A 734 -34.58 -9.88 26.26
CA PHE A 734 -35.49 -11.02 26.29
C PHE A 734 -36.01 -11.28 27.70
N SER A 735 -37.33 -11.49 27.81
CA SER A 735 -38.04 -11.76 29.06
C SER A 735 -38.60 -13.18 29.17
N GLU A 736 -38.69 -13.92 28.05
CA GLU A 736 -39.18 -15.30 28.00
C GLU A 736 -38.46 -16.08 26.88
N GLY A 737 -38.26 -17.38 27.07
CA GLY A 737 -37.57 -18.28 26.12
C GLY A 737 -36.04 -18.12 26.10
N ARG A 738 -35.56 -16.87 26.18
CA ARG A 738 -34.15 -16.50 26.36
C ARG A 738 -33.99 -15.44 27.45
N SER A 739 -32.78 -15.28 27.96
CA SER A 739 -32.40 -14.22 28.91
C SER A 739 -31.21 -13.40 28.37
N GLY A 740 -31.14 -12.12 28.75
CA GLY A 740 -30.08 -11.19 28.33
C GLY A 740 -30.48 -10.25 27.19
N THR A 741 -29.50 -9.52 26.65
CA THR A 741 -29.71 -8.45 25.66
C THR A 741 -28.83 -8.66 24.43
N LEU A 742 -29.42 -8.47 23.24
CA LEU A 742 -28.70 -8.36 21.97
C LEU A 742 -28.78 -6.93 21.45
N SER A 743 -27.67 -6.41 20.92
CA SER A 743 -27.62 -5.03 20.45
C SER A 743 -27.07 -4.93 19.02
N VAL A 744 -27.50 -3.89 18.31
CA VAL A 744 -27.08 -3.55 16.95
C VAL A 744 -26.77 -2.06 16.90
N ARG A 745 -25.58 -1.71 16.40
CA ARG A 745 -25.10 -0.34 16.28
C ARG A 745 -25.10 0.10 14.81
N HIS A 746 -25.90 1.12 14.51
CA HIS A 746 -25.99 1.77 13.20
C HIS A 746 -25.25 3.10 13.21
N LEU A 747 -24.54 3.38 12.12
CA LEU A 747 -23.67 4.54 11.95
C LEU A 747 -24.18 5.35 10.74
N PRO A 748 -25.11 6.30 10.92
CA PRO A 748 -25.60 7.14 9.84
C PRO A 748 -24.67 8.34 9.58
N PHE A 749 -24.54 8.74 8.32
CA PHE A 749 -23.95 10.03 7.95
C PHE A 749 -24.99 11.13 8.16
N VAL A 750 -24.60 12.24 8.78
CA VAL A 750 -25.44 13.45 8.87
C VAL A 750 -24.81 14.49 7.97
N LEU A 751 -25.36 14.70 6.78
CA LEU A 751 -24.84 15.60 5.76
C LEU A 751 -25.45 17.00 5.89
N PRO A 752 -24.80 18.05 5.35
CA PRO A 752 -25.37 19.38 5.25
C PRO A 752 -26.72 19.37 4.51
N ALA A 753 -27.57 20.37 4.75
CA ALA A 753 -28.87 20.44 4.07
C ALA A 753 -28.79 20.56 2.54
N LEU A 754 -27.68 21.10 2.02
CA LEU A 754 -27.37 21.17 0.58
C LEU A 754 -25.88 20.86 0.39
N ASP A 755 -25.60 19.91 -0.48
CA ASP A 755 -24.26 19.51 -0.91
C ASP A 755 -24.23 19.53 -2.44
N VAL A 756 -23.31 20.30 -3.02
CA VAL A 756 -23.14 20.42 -4.48
C VAL A 756 -21.72 19.99 -4.78
N ARG A 757 -21.51 19.15 -5.79
CA ARG A 757 -20.17 18.73 -6.25
C ARG A 757 -20.05 19.03 -7.73
N LEU A 758 -19.00 19.73 -8.12
CA LEU A 758 -18.72 20.04 -9.52
C LEU A 758 -17.42 19.36 -9.93
N SER A 759 -17.43 18.67 -11.06
CA SER A 759 -16.28 17.95 -11.60
C SER A 759 -15.99 18.35 -13.05
N TYR A 760 -14.72 18.59 -13.35
CA TYR A 760 -14.17 18.95 -14.66
C TYR A 760 -12.94 18.09 -14.95
N ASP A 761 -12.90 17.45 -16.12
CA ASP A 761 -11.80 16.58 -16.55
C ASP A 761 -11.39 15.52 -15.51
N GLY A 762 -12.40 14.90 -14.89
CA GLY A 762 -12.20 13.88 -13.84
C GLY A 762 -11.67 14.43 -12.51
N ARG A 763 -11.61 15.75 -12.33
CA ARG A 763 -11.20 16.42 -11.09
C ARG A 763 -12.35 17.23 -10.53
N ASP A 764 -12.50 17.29 -9.22
CA ASP A 764 -13.46 18.21 -8.64
C ASP A 764 -12.96 19.65 -8.76
N LEU A 765 -13.79 20.51 -9.36
CA LEU A 765 -13.59 21.96 -9.32
C LEU A 765 -13.87 22.56 -7.95
N ASN A 766 -14.36 21.72 -7.06
CA ASN A 766 -15.17 22.14 -5.98
C ASN A 766 -14.70 21.58 -4.63
N PRO A 767 -14.32 22.47 -3.70
CA PRO A 767 -14.11 22.14 -2.30
C PRO A 767 -15.37 22.22 -1.41
N TRP A 768 -16.62 22.10 -1.91
CA TRP A 768 -17.85 21.99 -1.08
C TRP A 768 -17.83 20.79 -0.12
N GLN A 769 -16.73 20.03 -0.07
CA GLN A 769 -16.50 18.99 0.91
C GLN A 769 -16.57 19.46 2.38
N GLU A 770 -16.55 20.74 2.77
CA GLU A 770 -16.44 21.11 4.20
C GLU A 770 -16.49 22.65 4.40
N MET A 771 -17.01 23.14 5.54
CA MET A 771 -16.59 24.43 6.10
C MET A 771 -15.39 24.16 7.04
N GLN A 772 -14.17 24.47 6.57
CA GLN A 772 -12.87 24.28 7.24
C GLN A 772 -12.70 25.16 8.50
N PRO A 773 -11.72 24.86 9.40
CA PRO A 773 -10.42 25.51 9.19
C PRO A 773 -9.15 24.65 9.34
N SER A 774 -8.27 24.90 8.37
CA SER A 774 -6.83 24.65 8.23
C SER A 774 -6.38 23.21 7.95
N VAL A 775 -5.65 23.05 6.84
CA VAL A 775 -4.66 22.00 6.51
C VAL A 775 -5.19 20.59 6.26
N LEU A 776 -4.99 20.13 5.00
CA LEU A 776 -5.01 18.74 4.52
C LEU A 776 -6.37 18.04 4.54
N ARG A 777 -7.21 18.36 3.55
CA ARG A 777 -8.26 17.43 3.09
C ARG A 777 -7.65 16.42 2.16
N TRP A 778 -7.87 15.16 2.51
CA TRP A 778 -7.45 13.97 1.78
C TRP A 778 -8.73 13.13 1.71
N GLY A 779 -9.08 12.61 0.52
CA GLY A 779 -10.07 11.54 0.44
C GLY A 779 -11.39 11.90 -0.19
N TRP A 780 -11.39 11.93 -1.52
CA TRP A 780 -12.29 11.31 -2.52
C TRP A 780 -11.84 11.94 -3.86
N ASP A 781 -11.24 11.28 -4.86
CA ASP A 781 -11.30 9.88 -5.28
C ASP A 781 -9.92 9.22 -5.59
N ARG A 782 -8.76 9.74 -5.12
CA ARG A 782 -7.40 9.13 -5.35
C ARG A 782 -6.31 9.55 -4.33
N GLU A 783 -6.36 9.11 -3.07
CA GLU A 783 -5.48 9.67 -2.01
C GLU A 783 -4.01 9.21 -1.97
N VAL A 784 -3.13 9.92 -2.69
CA VAL A 784 -1.95 10.67 -2.16
C VAL A 784 -1.61 11.73 -3.23
N ILE A 785 -1.64 13.04 -2.91
CA ILE A 785 -0.61 14.07 -3.27
C ILE A 785 -0.68 15.26 -2.26
N THR A 786 0.48 15.60 -1.68
CA THR A 786 1.20 16.88 -1.45
C THR A 786 0.41 18.25 -1.46
N PRO A 787 1.01 19.47 -1.41
CA PRO A 787 0.35 20.74 -0.96
C PRO A 787 -0.90 21.10 -1.79
N PRO A 788 -1.78 22.04 -1.34
CA PRO A 788 -3.07 22.32 -1.97
C PRO A 788 -3.02 22.26 -3.50
N ALA A 789 -3.95 21.50 -4.10
CA ALA A 789 -4.07 21.46 -5.54
C ALA A 789 -4.20 22.90 -6.05
N PRO A 790 -3.33 23.35 -6.97
CA PRO A 790 -3.48 24.67 -7.56
C PRO A 790 -4.87 24.75 -8.20
N PRO A 791 -5.50 25.94 -8.23
CA PRO A 791 -6.83 26.10 -8.80
C PRO A 791 -6.92 25.44 -10.17
N VAL A 792 -7.94 24.61 -10.36
CA VAL A 792 -8.12 23.86 -11.61
C VAL A 792 -8.43 24.86 -12.71
N SER A 793 -7.54 24.92 -13.71
CA SER A 793 -7.72 25.82 -14.84
C SER A 793 -8.83 25.31 -15.74
N CYS A 794 -9.95 26.03 -15.75
CA CYS A 794 -11.08 25.73 -16.60
C CYS A 794 -10.88 26.36 -17.99
N ARG A 795 -11.32 25.66 -19.04
CA ARG A 795 -11.42 26.24 -20.40
C ARG A 795 -12.47 27.35 -20.43
N ALA A 796 -12.37 28.25 -21.42
CA ALA A 796 -13.31 29.35 -21.63
C ALA A 796 -14.78 28.91 -21.79
N GLN A 797 -15.00 27.69 -22.28
CA GLN A 797 -16.29 27.00 -22.24
C GLN A 797 -16.05 25.58 -21.74
N ALA A 798 -16.20 25.36 -20.44
CA ALA A 798 -15.92 24.09 -19.79
C ALA A 798 -17.23 23.36 -19.48
N PRO A 799 -17.47 22.16 -20.06
CA PRO A 799 -18.52 21.29 -19.56
C PRO A 799 -18.08 20.74 -18.21
N VAL A 800 -18.97 20.79 -17.22
CA VAL A 800 -18.71 20.28 -15.89
C VAL A 800 -19.90 19.45 -15.44
N THR A 801 -19.62 18.36 -14.75
CA THR A 801 -20.64 17.53 -14.14
C THR A 801 -20.96 18.08 -12.76
N MET A 802 -22.22 18.40 -12.51
CA MET A 802 -22.70 18.74 -11.18
C MET A 802 -23.45 17.57 -10.56
N ARG A 803 -23.06 17.16 -9.36
CA ARG A 803 -23.87 16.30 -8.49
C ARG A 803 -24.46 17.16 -7.38
N VAL A 804 -25.72 16.97 -7.06
CA VAL A 804 -26.39 17.69 -5.97
C VAL A 804 -27.05 16.70 -5.06
N ARG A 805 -26.75 16.79 -3.76
CA ARG A 805 -27.48 16.13 -2.69
C ARG A 805 -28.16 17.16 -1.81
N CYS A 806 -29.39 16.89 -1.41
CA CYS A 806 -30.14 17.86 -0.60
C CYS A 806 -31.09 17.21 0.38
N ALA A 807 -31.35 17.92 1.47
CA ALA A 807 -32.35 17.54 2.44
C ALA A 807 -33.76 17.54 1.80
N PRO A 808 -34.68 16.69 2.27
CA PRO A 808 -36.07 16.68 1.84
C PRO A 808 -36.74 18.06 1.88
N SER A 809 -36.36 18.93 2.80
CA SER A 809 -36.87 20.31 2.93
C SER A 809 -36.50 21.24 1.74
N LEU A 810 -35.46 20.89 0.98
CA LEU A 810 -35.05 21.61 -0.23
C LEU A 810 -35.63 21.01 -1.52
N LYS A 811 -36.33 19.87 -1.43
CA LYS A 811 -37.04 19.29 -2.58
C LYS A 811 -38.06 20.29 -3.13
N GLY A 812 -38.05 20.47 -4.45
CA GLY A 812 -38.88 21.43 -5.17
C GLY A 812 -38.40 22.90 -5.06
N LYS A 813 -37.28 23.18 -4.38
CA LYS A 813 -36.66 24.51 -4.39
C LYS A 813 -35.72 24.65 -5.60
N THR A 814 -35.45 25.90 -5.98
CA THR A 814 -34.52 26.22 -7.07
C THR A 814 -33.11 26.40 -6.52
N LEU A 815 -32.16 25.60 -7.01
CA LEU A 815 -30.73 25.83 -6.89
C LEU A 815 -30.32 26.89 -7.91
N LYS A 816 -29.76 28.01 -7.47
CA LYS A 816 -29.21 29.06 -8.33
C LYS A 816 -27.69 28.97 -8.32
N LEU A 817 -27.10 29.01 -9.52
CA LEU A 817 -25.66 29.04 -9.73
C LEU A 817 -25.30 30.39 -10.35
N THR A 818 -24.30 31.07 -9.81
CA THR A 818 -23.78 32.32 -10.36
C THR A 818 -22.27 32.27 -10.40
N VAL A 819 -21.67 32.75 -11.49
CA VAL A 819 -20.21 32.90 -11.58
C VAL A 819 -19.87 34.37 -11.79
N THR A 820 -18.88 34.88 -11.06
CA THR A 820 -18.37 36.25 -11.12
C THR A 820 -16.88 36.21 -11.44
N GLY A 821 -16.34 37.28 -12.03
CA GLY A 821 -14.95 37.37 -12.47
C GLY A 821 -14.79 38.28 -13.71
N PRO A 822 -13.60 38.32 -14.33
CA PRO A 822 -13.33 39.14 -15.52
C PRO A 822 -14.31 38.90 -16.68
N GLY A 823 -14.59 39.94 -17.45
CA GLY A 823 -15.55 39.92 -18.56
C GLY A 823 -17.00 39.70 -18.12
N THR A 824 -17.74 38.86 -18.86
CA THR A 824 -19.15 38.50 -18.58
C THR A 824 -19.32 36.99 -18.40
N PRO A 825 -18.83 36.41 -17.30
CA PRO A 825 -18.93 34.98 -17.08
C PRO A 825 -20.37 34.55 -16.81
N ARG A 826 -20.70 33.32 -17.20
CA ARG A 826 -22.01 32.74 -16.90
C ARG A 826 -21.93 31.22 -16.76
N VAL A 827 -22.88 30.68 -16.02
CA VAL A 827 -23.09 29.24 -15.88
C VAL A 827 -24.41 28.85 -16.54
N GLN A 828 -24.42 27.76 -17.30
CA GLN A 828 -25.58 27.33 -18.06
C GLN A 828 -25.90 25.85 -17.81
N PRO A 829 -27.10 25.50 -17.30
CA PRO A 829 -28.13 26.42 -16.81
C PRO A 829 -27.72 27.12 -15.49
N ALA A 830 -28.15 28.37 -15.32
CA ALA A 830 -27.89 29.15 -14.09
C ALA A 830 -28.83 28.81 -12.94
N SER A 831 -29.85 28.00 -13.20
CA SER A 831 -30.82 27.57 -12.19
C SER A 831 -31.35 26.19 -12.52
N LEU A 832 -31.50 25.38 -11.48
CA LEU A 832 -31.95 23.99 -11.56
C LEU A 832 -32.98 23.75 -10.46
N MET A 833 -34.08 23.07 -10.78
CA MET A 833 -35.08 22.69 -9.78
C MET A 833 -34.67 21.37 -9.14
N LEU A 834 -34.59 21.34 -7.82
CA LEU A 834 -34.20 20.15 -7.08
C LEU A 834 -35.37 19.15 -7.06
N GLY A 835 -35.30 18.14 -7.92
CA GLY A 835 -36.31 17.07 -8.01
C GLY A 835 -36.00 15.89 -7.09
N ASP A 836 -34.92 15.18 -7.39
CA ASP A 836 -34.44 14.03 -6.62
C ASP A 836 -33.40 14.46 -5.58
N LEU A 837 -33.36 13.75 -4.43
CA LEU A 837 -32.49 14.08 -3.30
C LEU A 837 -31.00 13.84 -3.59
N ASP A 838 -30.68 13.09 -4.65
CA ASP A 838 -29.35 12.94 -5.26
C ASP A 838 -29.53 12.98 -6.78
N SER A 839 -28.95 13.97 -7.45
CA SER A 839 -29.09 14.15 -8.90
C SER A 839 -27.77 14.56 -9.53
N THR A 840 -27.56 14.13 -10.78
CA THR A 840 -26.44 14.57 -11.60
C THR A 840 -26.98 15.40 -12.76
N SER A 841 -26.33 16.51 -13.07
CA SER A 841 -26.67 17.39 -14.19
C SER A 841 -25.40 17.87 -14.87
N GLU A 842 -25.43 17.99 -16.18
CA GLU A 842 -24.36 18.67 -16.92
C GLU A 842 -24.62 20.17 -16.94
N LEU A 843 -23.57 20.96 -16.77
CA LEU A 843 -23.61 22.40 -16.96
C LEU A 843 -22.34 22.90 -17.65
N SER A 844 -22.42 24.07 -18.25
CA SER A 844 -21.29 24.73 -18.90
C SER A 844 -20.91 25.99 -18.14
N LEU A 845 -19.63 26.10 -17.77
CA LEU A 845 -19.03 27.35 -17.31
C LEU A 845 -18.51 28.13 -18.51
N VAL A 846 -18.99 29.34 -18.70
CA VAL A 846 -18.51 30.29 -19.72
C VAL A 846 -17.65 31.32 -19.01
N LEU A 847 -16.34 31.24 -19.19
CA LEU A 847 -15.32 32.06 -18.55
C LEU A 847 -14.56 32.81 -19.65
N PRO A 848 -15.02 34.02 -20.03
CA PRO A 848 -14.65 34.66 -21.30
C PRO A 848 -13.19 35.12 -21.36
N GLU A 849 -12.56 35.38 -20.22
CA GLU A 849 -11.20 35.90 -20.11
C GLU A 849 -10.35 35.02 -19.18
N PRO A 850 -9.03 34.91 -19.37
CA PRO A 850 -8.15 34.33 -18.36
C PRO A 850 -8.21 35.16 -17.06
N GLY A 851 -8.19 34.50 -15.90
CA GLY A 851 -8.20 35.16 -14.60
C GLY A 851 -8.94 34.39 -13.52
N ASP A 852 -9.09 35.03 -12.37
CA ASP A 852 -9.76 34.49 -11.19
C ASP A 852 -11.28 34.72 -11.27
N TYR A 853 -12.04 33.67 -10.98
CA TYR A 853 -13.50 33.67 -10.96
C TYR A 853 -13.99 33.15 -9.60
N GLU A 854 -15.24 33.45 -9.26
CA GLU A 854 -15.92 32.90 -8.10
C GLU A 854 -17.25 32.28 -8.53
N LEU A 855 -17.48 31.01 -8.18
CA LEU A 855 -18.73 30.31 -8.46
C LEU A 855 -19.52 30.11 -7.16
N THR A 856 -20.73 30.66 -7.12
CA THR A 856 -21.66 30.59 -6.00
C THR A 856 -22.82 29.65 -6.32
N ALA A 857 -23.16 28.79 -5.35
CA ALA A 857 -24.40 28.02 -5.38
C ALA A 857 -25.30 28.40 -4.21
N SER A 858 -26.59 28.64 -4.48
CA SER A 858 -27.56 29.03 -3.45
C SER A 858 -28.91 28.34 -3.60
N CYS A 859 -29.49 27.89 -2.49
CA CYS A 859 -30.83 27.30 -2.45
C CYS A 859 -31.44 27.48 -1.06
N GLY A 860 -32.74 27.83 -0.98
CA GLY A 860 -33.46 27.88 0.30
C GLY A 860 -32.87 28.82 1.36
N GLY A 861 -32.20 29.91 0.96
CA GLY A 861 -31.54 30.85 1.87
C GLY A 861 -30.14 30.43 2.32
N LYS A 862 -29.61 29.30 1.83
CA LYS A 862 -28.21 28.90 1.99
C LYS A 862 -27.44 29.32 0.73
N SER A 863 -26.23 29.84 0.89
CA SER A 863 -25.33 30.25 -0.20
C SER A 863 -23.89 30.07 0.22
N PHE A 864 -23.02 29.85 -0.76
CA PHE A 864 -21.62 29.52 -0.56
C PHE A 864 -20.90 29.72 -1.91
N SER A 865 -19.64 30.11 -1.86
CA SER A 865 -18.83 30.48 -3.02
C SER A 865 -17.50 29.73 -3.03
N ILE A 866 -16.97 29.46 -4.23
CA ILE A 866 -15.64 28.86 -4.42
C ILE A 866 -14.83 29.64 -5.47
N PRO A 867 -13.52 29.81 -5.29
CA PRO A 867 -12.66 30.39 -6.31
C PRO A 867 -12.40 29.39 -7.45
N LEU A 868 -12.31 29.90 -8.67
CA LEU A 868 -11.98 29.19 -9.91
C LEU A 868 -10.91 30.00 -10.65
N ILE A 869 -10.09 29.34 -11.47
CA ILE A 869 -9.20 30.05 -12.40
C ILE A 869 -9.53 29.61 -13.82
N ALA A 870 -9.69 30.56 -14.74
CA ALA A 870 -9.67 30.30 -16.18
C ALA A 870 -8.28 30.66 -16.72
N GLY A 871 -7.68 29.82 -17.56
CA GLY A 871 -6.31 30.05 -18.05
C GLY A 871 -5.93 29.29 -19.31
N VAL A 872 -4.68 29.48 -19.76
CA VAL A 872 -4.14 28.84 -20.96
C VAL A 872 -3.85 27.36 -20.71
N HIS A 873 -4.61 26.47 -21.37
CA HIS A 873 -4.48 25.01 -21.29
C HIS A 873 -3.97 24.41 -22.60
N THR A 874 -3.57 23.13 -22.59
CA THR A 874 -3.03 22.42 -23.77
C THR A 874 -3.97 22.49 -24.95
N ASP A 875 -5.28 22.40 -24.70
CA ASP A 875 -6.30 22.51 -25.76
C ASP A 875 -6.46 23.93 -26.26
N THR A 876 -6.30 24.95 -25.41
CA THR A 876 -6.28 26.37 -25.82
C THR A 876 -5.10 26.63 -26.74
N VAL A 877 -3.92 26.10 -26.38
CA VAL A 877 -2.71 26.19 -27.20
C VAL A 877 -2.89 25.40 -28.50
N ALA A 878 -3.46 24.18 -28.45
CA ALA A 878 -3.73 23.37 -29.64
C ALA A 878 -4.76 24.00 -30.58
N ALA A 879 -5.82 24.61 -30.04
CA ALA A 879 -6.83 25.33 -30.80
C ALA A 879 -6.23 26.58 -31.46
N ALA A 880 -5.41 27.34 -30.73
CA ALA A 880 -4.69 28.48 -31.28
C ALA A 880 -3.68 28.05 -32.35
N CYS A 881 -2.97 26.93 -32.17
CA CYS A 881 -2.12 26.32 -33.21
C CYS A 881 -2.92 25.96 -34.45
N LYS A 882 -4.10 25.35 -34.28
CA LYS A 882 -4.97 24.95 -35.39
C LYS A 882 -5.50 26.17 -36.16
N ALA A 883 -5.96 27.19 -35.44
CA ALA A 883 -6.56 28.40 -36.00
C ALA A 883 -5.53 29.37 -36.62
N GLY A 884 -4.32 29.47 -36.05
CA GLY A 884 -3.30 30.43 -36.47
C GLY A 884 -2.90 30.24 -37.93
N LYS A 885 -3.08 31.26 -38.78
CA LYS A 885 -2.64 31.21 -40.18
C LYS A 885 -1.13 31.56 -40.23
N PRO A 886 -0.28 30.72 -40.86
CA PRO A 886 1.13 31.04 -41.03
C PRO A 886 1.31 32.37 -41.77
N VAL A 887 2.11 33.26 -41.21
CA VAL A 887 2.67 34.42 -41.91
C VAL A 887 4.10 34.04 -42.28
N LEU A 888 4.39 33.90 -43.57
CA LEU A 888 5.68 33.43 -44.07
C LEU A 888 6.20 34.35 -45.18
N PRO A 889 7.53 34.55 -45.31
CA PRO A 889 8.11 35.23 -46.46
C PRO A 889 7.83 34.49 -47.78
N GLU A 890 7.92 35.21 -48.90
CA GLU A 890 7.75 34.62 -50.24
C GLU A 890 8.72 33.45 -50.48
N GLY A 891 8.21 32.35 -51.05
CA GLY A 891 8.98 31.14 -51.31
C GLY A 891 9.10 30.14 -50.15
N TRP A 892 8.53 30.43 -48.98
CA TRP A 892 8.50 29.51 -47.82
C TRP A 892 7.15 28.80 -47.70
N LYS A 893 7.17 27.51 -47.34
CA LYS A 893 5.98 26.67 -47.13
C LYS A 893 5.93 26.11 -45.71
N PRO A 894 4.79 26.18 -45.00
CA PRO A 894 4.67 25.66 -43.64
C PRO A 894 4.86 24.13 -43.61
N VAL A 895 5.51 23.64 -42.55
CA VAL A 895 5.76 22.21 -42.27
C VAL A 895 5.08 21.79 -40.98
N ALA A 896 5.23 22.59 -39.92
CA ALA A 896 4.58 22.32 -38.63
C ALA A 896 4.25 23.65 -37.93
N LYS A 897 3.23 23.64 -37.07
CA LYS A 897 2.94 24.75 -36.15
C LYS A 897 3.24 24.33 -34.72
N LEU A 898 3.86 25.24 -33.98
CA LEU A 898 4.25 25.08 -32.59
C LEU A 898 3.51 26.13 -31.77
N GLY A 899 2.89 25.72 -30.67
CA GLY A 899 2.22 26.64 -29.75
C GLY A 899 2.91 26.64 -28.41
N VAL A 900 3.08 27.83 -27.85
CA VAL A 900 3.53 28.03 -26.48
C VAL A 900 2.48 28.85 -25.77
N GLY A 901 1.88 28.30 -24.72
CA GLY A 901 1.02 29.00 -23.78
C GLY A 901 1.75 29.29 -22.49
N THR A 902 1.38 30.37 -21.81
CA THR A 902 1.89 30.74 -20.49
C THR A 902 0.76 30.81 -19.47
N ARG A 903 1.05 30.44 -18.23
CA ARG A 903 0.22 30.77 -17.07
C ARG A 903 1.06 31.51 -16.04
N ASP A 904 0.48 32.52 -15.41
CA ASP A 904 1.00 33.24 -14.24
C ASP A 904 2.21 34.18 -14.48
N ALA A 905 3.05 33.92 -15.49
CA ALA A 905 4.19 34.76 -15.87
C ALA A 905 4.43 34.76 -17.40
N ALA A 906 5.09 35.81 -17.91
CA ALA A 906 5.48 35.89 -19.32
C ALA A 906 6.72 35.02 -19.59
N ALA A 907 6.73 34.31 -20.72
CA ALA A 907 7.89 33.57 -21.20
C ALA A 907 8.65 34.44 -22.19
N VAL A 908 9.60 35.24 -21.70
CA VAL A 908 10.38 36.18 -22.52
C VAL A 908 11.80 35.64 -22.67
N GLY A 909 12.05 35.02 -23.82
CA GLY A 909 13.34 34.46 -24.17
C GLY A 909 13.63 33.06 -23.61
N ASP A 910 12.67 32.42 -22.93
CA ASP A 910 12.78 31.06 -22.41
C ASP A 910 12.86 30.02 -23.52
N VAL A 911 13.75 29.05 -23.37
CA VAL A 911 13.96 28.03 -24.41
C VAL A 911 12.93 26.91 -24.27
N VAL A 912 12.13 26.71 -25.31
CA VAL A 912 11.07 25.71 -25.37
C VAL A 912 11.43 24.66 -26.42
N SER A 913 11.29 23.39 -26.06
CA SER A 913 11.55 22.26 -26.97
C SER A 913 10.27 21.54 -27.34
N PHE A 914 10.16 21.19 -28.62
CA PHE A 914 9.04 20.49 -29.22
C PHE A 914 9.53 19.20 -29.86
N ALA A 915 8.83 18.09 -29.61
CA ALA A 915 8.99 16.87 -30.38
C ALA A 915 8.21 17.01 -31.69
N VAL A 916 8.91 16.99 -32.82
CA VAL A 916 8.34 17.19 -34.17
C VAL A 916 9.17 16.40 -35.16
N ASP A 917 8.55 15.46 -35.88
CA ASP A 917 9.23 14.77 -36.97
C ASP A 917 9.34 15.69 -38.20
N LEU A 918 10.56 16.07 -38.55
CA LEU A 918 10.88 16.95 -39.68
C LEU A 918 11.69 16.23 -40.77
N GLY A 919 11.99 14.94 -40.56
CA GLY A 919 12.87 14.13 -41.40
C GLY A 919 14.35 14.52 -41.32
N THR A 920 15.19 13.81 -42.07
CA THR A 920 16.67 13.91 -41.98
C THR A 920 17.28 15.12 -42.69
N LYS A 921 16.54 15.83 -43.54
CA LYS A 921 16.99 17.03 -44.28
C LYS A 921 16.46 18.31 -43.64
N THR A 922 17.18 18.84 -42.66
CA THR A 922 16.80 20.05 -41.90
C THR A 922 17.43 21.36 -42.43
N SER A 923 18.37 21.30 -43.38
CA SER A 923 19.16 22.45 -43.86
C SER A 923 18.35 23.60 -44.49
N ASN A 924 17.10 23.33 -44.90
CA ASN A 924 16.23 24.28 -45.58
C ASN A 924 15.01 24.66 -44.72
N LEU A 925 15.08 24.40 -43.40
CA LEU A 925 14.02 24.71 -42.45
C LEU A 925 14.37 25.96 -41.64
N ALA A 926 13.34 26.73 -41.30
CA ALA A 926 13.42 27.86 -40.38
C ALA A 926 12.13 27.94 -39.55
N VAL A 927 12.22 28.61 -38.39
CA VAL A 927 11.07 28.88 -37.52
C VAL A 927 10.74 30.37 -37.62
N PHE A 928 9.46 30.68 -37.79
CA PHE A 928 8.93 32.03 -37.88
C PHE A 928 7.93 32.27 -36.76
N ASP A 929 7.94 33.47 -36.17
CA ASP A 929 6.88 33.90 -35.25
C ASP A 929 5.59 34.30 -35.99
N ALA A 930 4.57 34.70 -35.25
CA ALA A 930 3.28 35.12 -35.79
C ALA A 930 3.35 36.37 -36.69
N THR A 931 4.44 37.14 -36.64
CA THR A 931 4.66 38.32 -37.50
C THR A 931 5.35 37.98 -38.82
N GLY A 932 5.82 36.74 -38.98
CA GLY A 932 6.63 36.30 -40.12
C GLY A 932 8.12 36.59 -39.97
N SER A 933 8.56 36.98 -38.77
CA SER A 933 9.97 37.19 -38.46
C SER A 933 10.64 35.86 -38.11
N GLN A 934 11.81 35.60 -38.67
CA GLN A 934 12.57 34.38 -38.39
C GLN A 934 13.12 34.43 -36.96
N VAL A 935 12.86 33.39 -36.17
CA VAL A 935 13.35 33.27 -34.78
C VAL A 935 14.57 32.35 -34.70
N ALA A 936 15.45 32.63 -33.74
CA ALA A 936 16.57 31.74 -33.44
C ALA A 936 16.02 30.40 -32.93
N ALA A 937 16.39 29.31 -33.60
CA ALA A 937 15.95 27.97 -33.24
C ALA A 937 17.00 26.91 -33.58
N GLY A 938 17.10 25.88 -32.74
CA GLY A 938 17.77 24.62 -33.06
C GLY A 938 16.77 23.67 -33.73
N ILE A 939 17.08 23.18 -34.93
CA ILE A 939 16.21 22.30 -35.71
C ILE A 939 16.92 20.97 -35.93
N GLY A 940 16.49 19.95 -35.18
CA GLY A 940 16.88 18.55 -35.35
C GLY A 940 15.89 17.77 -36.22
N ALA A 941 16.22 16.52 -36.53
CA ALA A 941 15.35 15.66 -37.33
C ALA A 941 14.02 15.33 -36.63
N ALA A 942 14.02 15.28 -35.29
CA ALA A 942 12.86 14.91 -34.46
C ALA A 942 12.50 15.98 -33.41
N SER A 943 13.14 17.15 -33.45
CA SER A 943 12.91 18.19 -32.44
C SER A 943 13.17 19.60 -32.95
N VAL A 944 12.43 20.55 -32.40
CA VAL A 944 12.67 21.99 -32.57
C VAL A 944 12.80 22.63 -31.21
N THR A 945 13.82 23.46 -31.04
CA THR A 945 14.06 24.22 -29.81
C THR A 945 14.15 25.70 -30.16
N LEU A 946 13.34 26.56 -29.53
CA LEU A 946 13.28 27.99 -29.83
C LEU A 946 13.16 28.82 -28.55
N ALA A 947 13.50 30.10 -28.63
CA ALA A 947 13.22 31.06 -27.55
C ALA A 947 11.78 31.59 -27.69
N ALA A 948 10.93 31.29 -26.70
CA ALA A 948 9.56 31.76 -26.66
C ALA A 948 9.48 33.21 -26.19
N TYR A 949 8.52 33.95 -26.74
CA TYR A 949 8.19 35.34 -26.39
C TYR A 949 6.67 35.42 -26.29
N VAL A 950 6.16 34.96 -25.16
CA VAL A 950 4.71 34.86 -24.89
C VAL A 950 4.39 35.70 -23.66
N PRO A 951 3.51 36.71 -23.78
CA PRO A 951 3.06 37.49 -22.62
C PRO A 951 2.43 36.62 -21.55
N LYS A 952 2.23 37.16 -20.34
CA LYS A 952 1.49 36.45 -19.29
C LYS A 952 0.08 36.08 -19.79
N ASP A 953 -0.38 34.88 -19.43
CA ASP A 953 -1.72 34.34 -19.74
C ASP A 953 -2.09 34.40 -21.23
N SER A 954 -1.10 34.16 -22.11
CA SER A 954 -1.24 34.28 -23.57
C SER A 954 -0.74 33.04 -24.30
N VAL A 955 -1.04 32.96 -25.60
CA VAL A 955 -0.52 31.90 -26.50
C VAL A 955 0.27 32.52 -27.64
N GLY A 956 1.54 32.12 -27.79
CA GLY A 956 2.36 32.39 -28.96
C GLY A 956 2.33 31.23 -29.95
N ILE A 957 2.19 31.55 -31.24
CA ILE A 957 2.22 30.57 -32.33
C ILE A 957 3.48 30.80 -33.18
N TYR A 958 4.19 29.72 -33.43
CA TYR A 958 5.37 29.67 -34.28
C TYR A 958 5.13 28.70 -35.43
N THR A 959 5.68 29.01 -36.60
CA THR A 959 5.59 28.14 -37.79
C THR A 959 6.97 27.66 -38.16
N VAL A 960 7.17 26.33 -38.19
CA VAL A 960 8.30 25.71 -38.89
C VAL A 960 7.96 25.69 -40.37
N ALA A 961 8.81 26.26 -41.21
CA ALA A 961 8.60 26.30 -42.65
C ALA A 961 9.85 25.85 -43.43
N ARG A 962 9.63 25.36 -44.64
CA ARG A 962 10.65 24.91 -45.60
C ARG A 962 10.70 25.87 -46.77
N GLY A 963 11.90 26.28 -47.17
CA GLY A 963 12.07 27.27 -48.23
C GLY A 963 13.48 27.26 -48.86
N PRO A 964 13.87 28.36 -49.52
CA PRO A 964 15.25 28.57 -49.96
C PRO A 964 16.22 28.63 -48.76
N LYS A 965 17.53 28.74 -49.01
CA LYS A 965 18.55 28.77 -47.94
C LYS A 965 18.17 29.80 -46.86
N PRO A 966 17.99 29.39 -45.59
CA PRO A 966 17.55 30.31 -44.54
C PRO A 966 18.52 31.48 -44.38
N PRO A 967 18.03 32.71 -44.20
CA PRO A 967 18.85 33.83 -43.75
C PRO A 967 19.63 33.49 -42.48
N ALA A 968 20.81 34.08 -42.33
CA ALA A 968 21.54 33.98 -41.08
C ALA A 968 20.75 34.68 -39.97
N VAL A 969 20.35 33.93 -38.94
CA VAL A 969 19.68 34.47 -37.76
C VAL A 969 20.73 34.86 -36.73
N ARG A 970 20.50 35.97 -36.02
CA ARG A 970 21.29 36.33 -34.84
C ARG A 970 21.17 35.22 -33.80
N GLN A 971 22.27 34.51 -33.55
CA GLN A 971 22.33 33.57 -32.43
C GLN A 971 22.19 34.35 -31.12
N ARG A 972 21.49 33.77 -30.15
CA ARG A 972 21.42 34.28 -28.77
C ARG A 972 22.44 33.61 -27.85
N VAL A 973 22.93 32.44 -28.25
CA VAL A 973 24.03 31.74 -27.59
C VAL A 973 25.18 31.59 -28.58
N HIS A 974 26.35 32.09 -28.20
CA HIS A 974 27.57 32.00 -29.00
C HIS A 974 28.63 31.20 -28.24
N MET A 975 29.15 30.16 -28.88
CA MET A 975 30.23 29.34 -28.34
C MET A 975 31.53 29.60 -29.11
N LYS A 976 32.63 29.82 -28.39
CA LYS A 976 33.96 30.05 -28.96
C LYS A 976 35.02 29.33 -28.15
N ARG A 977 35.83 28.50 -28.81
CA ARG A 977 37.06 27.94 -28.22
C ARG A 977 38.13 29.03 -28.22
N ILE A 978 38.76 29.27 -27.07
CA ILE A 978 39.76 30.34 -26.91
C ILE A 978 41.17 29.79 -27.10
N ASP A 979 41.44 28.60 -26.58
CA ASP A 979 42.69 27.85 -26.70
C ASP A 979 42.40 26.33 -26.55
N ASP A 980 43.44 25.51 -26.41
CA ASP A 980 43.29 24.05 -26.34
C ASP A 980 42.53 23.57 -25.10
N ASP A 981 42.52 24.34 -24.01
CA ASP A 981 41.90 23.94 -22.75
C ASP A 981 40.71 24.82 -22.32
N ALA A 982 40.39 25.90 -23.02
CA ALA A 982 39.30 26.83 -22.68
C ALA A 982 38.19 26.94 -23.72
N LEU A 983 36.95 26.84 -23.24
CA LEU A 983 35.74 27.04 -24.02
C LEU A 983 34.88 28.14 -23.41
N THR A 984 34.54 29.16 -24.20
CA THR A 984 33.66 30.25 -23.76
C THR A 984 32.28 30.17 -24.40
N VAL A 985 31.25 30.39 -23.59
CA VAL A 985 29.86 30.51 -24.04
C VAL A 985 29.33 31.88 -23.61
N THR A 986 28.74 32.62 -24.55
CA THR A 986 28.14 33.94 -24.33
C THR A 986 26.64 33.85 -24.56
N GLY A 987 25.84 34.20 -23.56
CA GLY A 987 24.40 34.42 -23.65
C GLY A 987 24.06 35.91 -23.69
N ASP A 988 22.81 36.26 -23.39
CA ASP A 988 22.32 37.65 -23.43
C ASP A 988 22.93 38.50 -22.31
N ASN A 989 23.00 37.96 -21.08
CA ASN A 989 23.44 38.70 -19.88
C ASN A 989 24.69 38.08 -19.21
N TYR A 990 25.35 37.12 -19.87
CA TYR A 990 26.52 36.46 -19.30
C TYR A 990 27.53 36.03 -20.35
N ARG A 991 28.77 35.86 -19.88
CA ARG A 991 29.81 35.11 -20.58
C ARG A 991 30.50 34.19 -19.59
N ILE A 992 30.55 32.89 -19.89
CA ILE A 992 31.14 31.87 -19.02
C ILE A 992 32.28 31.17 -19.75
N CYS A 993 33.37 30.87 -19.03
CA CYS A 993 34.51 30.14 -19.57
C CYS A 993 34.75 28.85 -18.79
N PHE A 994 34.79 27.73 -19.49
CA PHE A 994 35.08 26.41 -18.96
C PHE A 994 36.52 26.02 -19.23
N ASP A 995 37.16 25.42 -18.23
CA ASP A 995 38.35 24.62 -18.39
C ASP A 995 37.95 23.20 -18.79
N THR A 996 38.14 22.88 -20.06
CA THR A 996 37.80 21.57 -20.65
C THR A 996 38.79 20.47 -20.29
N THR A 997 39.94 20.81 -19.71
CA THR A 997 40.94 19.82 -19.25
C THR A 997 40.68 19.42 -17.80
N LEU A 998 40.32 20.37 -16.95
CA LEU A 998 40.09 20.15 -15.51
C LEU A 998 38.62 19.95 -15.15
N GLY A 999 37.69 20.31 -16.04
CA GLY A 999 36.24 20.17 -15.80
C GLY A 999 35.74 21.17 -14.78
N LEU A 1000 36.14 22.44 -14.92
CA LEU A 1000 35.85 23.52 -13.98
C LEU A 1000 35.43 24.79 -14.71
N ILE A 1001 34.78 25.72 -14.03
CA ILE A 1001 34.56 27.08 -14.56
C ILE A 1001 35.79 27.93 -14.21
N ARG A 1002 36.42 28.54 -15.23
CA ARG A 1002 37.54 29.48 -15.05
C ARG A 1002 37.07 30.83 -14.53
N TRP A 1003 35.97 31.33 -15.10
CA TRP A 1003 35.34 32.59 -14.71
C TRP A 1003 33.93 32.70 -15.31
N LEU A 1004 33.10 33.53 -14.67
CA LEU A 1004 31.81 33.99 -15.17
C LEU A 1004 31.77 35.51 -15.14
N GLU A 1005 31.41 36.11 -16.26
CA GLU A 1005 31.26 37.54 -16.46
C GLU A 1005 29.78 37.92 -16.55
N LEU A 1006 29.40 38.96 -15.82
CA LEU A 1006 28.12 39.68 -15.94
C LEU A 1006 28.43 41.14 -16.25
N ASP A 1007 27.83 41.71 -17.29
CA ASP A 1007 28.09 43.09 -17.75
C ASP A 1007 29.59 43.44 -17.85
N GLY A 1008 30.39 42.52 -18.37
CA GLY A 1008 31.83 42.69 -18.56
C GLY A 1008 32.66 42.65 -17.27
N LYS A 1009 32.07 42.28 -16.13
CA LYS A 1009 32.78 42.11 -14.84
C LYS A 1009 32.80 40.66 -14.42
N ARG A 1010 33.98 40.16 -14.01
CA ARG A 1010 34.15 38.78 -13.54
C ARG A 1010 33.61 38.63 -12.13
N VAL A 1011 32.38 38.13 -12.01
CA VAL A 1011 31.69 37.94 -10.72
C VAL A 1011 32.06 36.64 -10.03
N ILE A 1012 32.62 35.68 -10.77
CA ILE A 1012 33.25 34.47 -10.23
C ILE A 1012 34.75 34.58 -10.49
N PRO A 1013 35.57 35.03 -9.51
CA PRO A 1013 37.01 35.17 -9.64
C PRO A 1013 37.80 33.91 -9.22
N HIS A 1014 37.14 32.89 -8.67
CA HIS A 1014 37.76 31.65 -8.16
C HIS A 1014 37.08 30.39 -8.72
N ARG A 1015 37.72 29.23 -8.58
CA ARG A 1015 37.24 27.92 -9.07
C ARG A 1015 35.82 27.61 -8.56
N THR A 1016 34.96 27.07 -9.41
CA THR A 1016 33.67 26.51 -8.99
C THR A 1016 33.65 25.01 -9.21
N ALA A 1017 33.19 24.28 -8.19
CA ALA A 1017 33.20 22.82 -8.19
C ALA A 1017 32.31 22.25 -7.08
N LEU A 1018 32.06 20.95 -7.19
CA LEU A 1018 31.65 20.15 -6.04
C LEU A 1018 32.79 20.10 -5.01
N VAL A 1019 32.45 20.39 -3.76
CA VAL A 1019 33.31 20.23 -2.59
C VAL A 1019 32.68 19.16 -1.69
N ALA A 1020 33.43 18.09 -1.43
CA ALA A 1020 33.05 17.04 -0.50
C ALA A 1020 33.86 17.20 0.78
N VAL A 1021 33.20 17.38 1.91
CA VAL A 1021 33.83 17.49 3.24
C VAL A 1021 33.79 16.12 3.90
N THR A 1022 34.93 15.56 4.27
CA THR A 1022 34.99 14.27 4.96
C THR A 1022 34.38 14.36 6.36
N ASP A 1023 34.07 13.22 6.98
CA ASP A 1023 33.59 13.19 8.37
C ASP A 1023 34.60 13.78 9.39
N GLN A 1024 35.88 13.90 9.00
CA GLN A 1024 36.93 14.52 9.81
C GLN A 1024 37.04 16.04 9.57
N GLY A 1025 36.20 16.61 8.71
CA GLY A 1025 36.18 18.03 8.39
C GLY A 1025 37.18 18.46 7.29
N GLU A 1026 37.80 17.51 6.58
CA GLU A 1026 38.72 17.84 5.49
C GLU A 1026 37.95 18.16 4.20
N GLU A 1027 38.22 19.31 3.59
CA GLU A 1027 37.60 19.71 2.32
C GLU A 1027 38.33 19.06 1.13
N GLN A 1028 37.60 18.26 0.35
CA GLN A 1028 38.06 17.69 -0.91
C GLN A 1028 37.42 18.47 -2.07
N ALA A 1029 38.21 19.34 -2.68
CA ALA A 1029 37.87 20.11 -3.88
C ALA A 1029 38.89 19.81 -4.99
N PRO A 1030 38.57 20.08 -6.27
CA PRO A 1030 39.54 19.98 -7.35
C PRO A 1030 40.79 20.83 -7.07
N ASP A 1031 41.93 20.17 -6.93
CA ASP A 1031 43.23 20.76 -6.61
C ASP A 1031 44.11 21.01 -7.86
N GLY A 1032 43.56 20.75 -9.04
CA GLY A 1032 44.26 20.83 -10.33
C GLY A 1032 44.89 19.52 -10.80
N SER A 1033 44.81 18.43 -10.01
CA SER A 1033 45.28 17.10 -10.40
C SER A 1033 44.22 16.28 -11.16
N SER A 1034 42.93 16.51 -10.90
CA SER A 1034 41.81 15.84 -11.57
C SER A 1034 41.66 16.31 -13.02
N ARG A 1035 41.65 15.37 -13.98
CA ARG A 1035 41.43 15.64 -15.41
C ARG A 1035 40.09 15.12 -15.88
N VAL A 1036 39.54 15.75 -16.91
CA VAL A 1036 38.31 15.30 -17.59
C VAL A 1036 38.55 13.98 -18.29
N GLU A 1037 37.72 12.98 -18.00
CA GLU A 1037 37.77 11.64 -18.62
C GLU A 1037 36.88 11.56 -19.87
N SER A 1038 35.82 12.37 -19.94
CA SER A 1038 34.92 12.45 -21.08
C SER A 1038 34.39 13.87 -21.25
N LEU A 1039 34.34 14.38 -22.49
CA LEU A 1039 33.81 15.70 -22.83
C LEU A 1039 32.84 15.57 -24.01
N ALA A 1040 31.61 16.04 -23.85
CA ALA A 1040 30.62 16.14 -24.92
C ALA A 1040 30.13 17.58 -25.03
N ILE A 1041 30.11 18.13 -26.25
CA ILE A 1041 29.72 19.52 -26.53
C ILE A 1041 28.76 19.55 -27.72
N SER A 1042 27.64 20.25 -27.57
CA SER A 1042 26.73 20.58 -28.68
C SER A 1042 26.25 22.02 -28.60
N THR A 1043 25.95 22.65 -29.74
CA THR A 1043 25.48 24.04 -29.79
C THR A 1043 24.36 24.23 -30.81
N SER A 1044 23.50 25.19 -30.53
CA SER A 1044 22.41 25.68 -31.37
C SER A 1044 22.32 27.21 -31.24
N PRO A 1045 21.54 27.89 -32.09
CA PRO A 1045 21.35 29.34 -31.98
C PRO A 1045 20.78 29.84 -30.64
N VAL A 1046 20.20 28.97 -29.81
CA VAL A 1046 19.51 29.34 -28.55
C VAL A 1046 20.04 28.63 -27.31
N ALA A 1047 20.90 27.63 -27.47
CA ALA A 1047 21.46 26.85 -26.36
C ALA A 1047 22.81 26.21 -26.70
N ALA A 1048 23.66 26.00 -25.70
CA ALA A 1048 24.84 25.14 -25.77
C ALA A 1048 24.80 24.13 -24.61
N ASP A 1049 25.04 22.85 -24.91
CA ASP A 1049 25.15 21.80 -23.92
C ASP A 1049 26.63 21.38 -23.80
N ILE A 1050 27.14 21.35 -22.57
CA ILE A 1050 28.51 20.93 -22.24
C ILE A 1050 28.41 19.89 -21.11
N GLU A 1051 28.92 18.69 -21.36
CA GLU A 1051 28.97 17.62 -20.36
C GLU A 1051 30.41 17.16 -20.19
N PHE A 1052 30.89 17.14 -18.94
CA PHE A 1052 32.20 16.58 -18.61
C PHE A 1052 32.15 15.71 -17.35
N SER A 1053 32.99 14.68 -17.33
CA SER A 1053 33.15 13.79 -16.17
C SER A 1053 34.58 13.81 -15.63
N THR A 1054 34.74 13.88 -14.31
CA THR A 1054 36.02 13.83 -13.60
C THR A 1054 36.01 12.76 -12.51
N LEU A 1055 37.20 12.29 -12.11
CA LEU A 1055 37.38 11.40 -10.97
C LEU A 1055 38.07 12.18 -9.83
N GLN A 1056 37.47 12.16 -8.65
CA GLN A 1056 37.96 12.87 -7.47
C GLN A 1056 37.73 12.01 -6.22
N SER A 1057 38.80 11.58 -5.54
CA SER A 1057 38.73 10.86 -4.26
C SER A 1057 37.79 9.65 -4.22
N GLY A 1058 37.76 8.84 -5.30
CA GLY A 1058 36.87 7.68 -5.42
C GLY A 1058 35.45 8.02 -5.90
N LEU A 1059 35.15 9.29 -6.12
CA LEU A 1059 33.89 9.77 -6.68
C LEU A 1059 34.06 10.09 -8.17
N ARG A 1060 33.17 9.54 -8.99
CA ARG A 1060 32.98 9.95 -10.38
C ARG A 1060 31.94 11.06 -10.42
N ILE A 1061 32.35 12.24 -10.85
CA ILE A 1061 31.53 13.44 -10.89
C ILE A 1061 31.25 13.79 -12.35
N THR A 1062 30.00 13.67 -12.79
CA THR A 1062 29.54 14.13 -14.09
C THR A 1062 28.77 15.43 -13.91
N GLN A 1063 29.17 16.47 -14.65
CA GLN A 1063 28.50 17.76 -14.70
C GLN A 1063 27.97 18.00 -16.10
N LYS A 1064 26.66 18.25 -16.19
CA LYS A 1064 26.01 18.63 -17.43
C LYS A 1064 25.48 20.06 -17.31
N TRP A 1065 25.98 20.92 -18.18
CA TRP A 1065 25.64 22.32 -18.29
C TRP A 1065 24.80 22.54 -19.54
N ARG A 1066 23.60 23.11 -19.37
CA ARG A 1066 22.78 23.61 -20.46
C ARG A 1066 22.69 25.12 -20.37
N LEU A 1067 23.30 25.79 -21.34
CA LEU A 1067 23.56 27.21 -21.38
C LEU A 1067 22.62 27.84 -22.40
N GLU A 1068 21.56 28.48 -21.91
CA GLU A 1068 20.53 29.16 -22.69
C GLU A 1068 20.77 30.68 -22.66
N ALA A 1069 20.01 31.46 -23.41
CA ALA A 1069 20.24 32.91 -23.54
C ALA A 1069 20.29 33.66 -22.19
N ALA A 1070 19.44 33.29 -21.22
CA ALA A 1070 19.37 33.92 -19.90
C ALA A 1070 19.30 32.92 -18.72
N ARG A 1071 19.66 31.65 -18.97
CA ARG A 1071 19.60 30.57 -17.97
C ARG A 1071 20.78 29.62 -18.15
N LEU A 1072 21.40 29.23 -17.05
CA LEU A 1072 22.42 28.18 -17.00
C LEU A 1072 21.90 27.07 -16.10
N ALA A 1073 21.42 25.98 -16.69
CA ALA A 1073 20.95 24.81 -15.96
C ALA A 1073 22.10 23.83 -15.71
N VAL A 1074 22.18 23.32 -14.49
CA VAL A 1074 23.25 22.40 -14.07
C VAL A 1074 22.63 21.13 -13.52
N GLU A 1075 23.07 19.99 -14.04
CA GLU A 1075 22.82 18.67 -13.48
C GLU A 1075 24.16 18.07 -13.04
N LEU A 1076 24.24 17.73 -11.77
CA LEU A 1076 25.38 17.10 -11.13
C LEU A 1076 25.02 15.66 -10.78
N ARG A 1077 25.81 14.71 -11.28
CA ARG A 1077 25.74 13.31 -10.91
C ARG A 1077 27.04 12.89 -10.23
N VAL A 1078 26.95 12.46 -8.98
CA VAL A 1078 28.10 11.99 -8.19
C VAL A 1078 27.91 10.51 -7.90
N VAL A 1079 28.80 9.67 -8.38
CA VAL A 1079 28.75 8.22 -8.17
C VAL A 1079 29.95 7.82 -7.31
N ASN A 1080 29.72 7.02 -6.26
CA ASN A 1080 30.83 6.33 -5.62
C ASN A 1080 31.31 5.21 -6.54
N ASP A 1081 32.43 5.44 -7.22
CA ASP A 1081 33.03 4.49 -8.17
C ASP A 1081 34.11 3.63 -7.49
N ASP A 1082 34.36 3.84 -6.19
CA ASP A 1082 35.25 3.00 -5.38
C ASP A 1082 34.56 1.69 -5.01
N ARG A 1083 35.35 0.65 -4.76
CA ARG A 1083 34.89 -0.67 -4.29
C ARG A 1083 34.53 -0.67 -2.80
N LYS A 1084 34.71 0.45 -2.10
CA LYS A 1084 34.43 0.61 -0.67
C LYS A 1084 33.44 1.76 -0.41
N PRO A 1085 32.68 1.70 0.68
CA PRO A 1085 31.85 2.82 1.10
C PRO A 1085 32.72 4.05 1.47
N LEU A 1086 32.25 5.23 1.07
CA LEU A 1086 32.85 6.52 1.39
C LEU A 1086 31.88 7.31 2.30
N ALA A 1087 32.43 8.04 3.27
CA ALA A 1087 31.66 8.81 4.24
C ALA A 1087 32.08 10.28 4.23
N PHE A 1088 31.09 11.17 4.22
CA PHE A 1088 31.24 12.60 4.07
C PHE A 1088 30.31 13.34 5.02
N GLY A 1089 30.82 14.34 5.72
CA GLY A 1089 30.05 15.22 6.58
C GLY A 1089 29.17 16.18 5.78
N GLU A 1090 29.62 16.62 4.62
CA GLU A 1090 28.88 17.56 3.76
C GLU A 1090 29.27 17.44 2.29
N PHE A 1091 28.29 17.54 1.39
CA PHE A 1091 28.51 17.89 -0.01
C PHE A 1091 27.93 19.27 -0.27
N ARG A 1092 28.71 20.12 -0.93
CA ARG A 1092 28.27 21.44 -1.37
C ARG A 1092 28.85 21.80 -2.73
N TYR A 1093 28.16 22.64 -3.49
CA TYR A 1093 28.66 23.19 -4.75
C TYR A 1093 29.09 24.64 -4.54
N GLU A 1094 30.37 24.94 -4.73
CA GLU A 1094 30.94 26.27 -4.49
C GLU A 1094 30.86 27.13 -5.76
N PHE A 1095 30.21 28.31 -5.67
CA PHE A 1095 30.10 29.28 -6.76
C PHE A 1095 31.10 30.43 -6.68
N GLY A 1096 31.57 30.77 -5.47
CA GLY A 1096 32.63 31.76 -5.29
C GLY A 1096 32.29 33.19 -5.79
N PHE A 1097 31.06 33.67 -5.66
CA PHE A 1097 30.70 35.04 -6.06
C PHE A 1097 31.50 36.11 -5.29
N ASP A 1098 32.02 37.12 -6.00
CA ASP A 1098 32.72 38.27 -5.38
C ASP A 1098 31.71 39.23 -4.70
N PRO A 1099 31.68 39.30 -3.36
CA PRO A 1099 30.74 40.15 -2.63
C PRO A 1099 31.01 41.65 -2.85
N LYS A 1100 32.18 42.06 -3.36
CA LYS A 1100 32.44 43.46 -3.75
C LYS A 1100 31.72 43.83 -5.04
N LEU A 1101 31.54 42.87 -5.94
CA LEU A 1101 30.89 43.07 -7.25
C LEU A 1101 29.38 42.84 -7.17
N LEU A 1102 28.93 41.94 -6.28
CA LEU A 1102 27.52 41.64 -6.01
C LEU A 1102 27.15 41.98 -4.54
N PRO A 1103 27.21 43.26 -4.11
CA PRO A 1103 27.14 43.64 -2.70
C PRO A 1103 25.73 43.56 -2.08
N ARG A 1104 24.70 43.33 -2.89
CA ARG A 1104 23.29 43.33 -2.49
C ARG A 1104 22.67 41.97 -2.80
N TRP A 1105 21.65 41.60 -2.05
CA TRP A 1105 20.86 40.40 -2.33
C TRP A 1105 19.37 40.67 -2.16
N ARG A 1106 18.56 39.79 -2.78
CA ARG A 1106 17.10 39.73 -2.62
C ARG A 1106 16.65 38.28 -2.56
N ARG A 1107 15.61 37.98 -1.78
CA ARG A 1107 14.98 36.65 -1.70
C ARG A 1107 13.46 36.75 -1.67
N GLN A 1108 12.79 35.74 -2.20
CA GLN A 1108 11.34 35.54 -2.09
C GLN A 1108 11.05 34.33 -1.19
N ILE A 1109 10.13 34.49 -0.24
CA ILE A 1109 9.63 33.43 0.65
C ILE A 1109 8.12 33.32 0.47
N ASP A 1110 7.63 32.11 0.19
CA ASP A 1110 6.19 31.77 0.13
C ASP A 1110 5.35 32.76 -0.72
N GLY A 1111 5.87 33.15 -1.89
CA GLY A 1111 5.14 33.96 -2.86
C GLY A 1111 5.00 35.45 -2.52
N GLU A 1112 5.04 35.86 -1.25
CA GLU A 1112 4.61 37.21 -0.84
C GLU A 1112 5.66 38.04 -0.07
N ARG A 1113 6.69 37.45 0.53
CA ARG A 1113 7.67 38.20 1.35
C ARG A 1113 9.00 38.39 0.66
N HIS A 1114 9.43 39.64 0.50
CA HIS A 1114 10.75 40.01 0.00
C HIS A 1114 11.68 40.37 1.16
N GLU A 1115 12.85 39.72 1.21
CA GLU A 1115 13.98 40.15 2.04
C GLU A 1115 15.00 40.85 1.12
N GLU A 1116 15.45 42.06 1.48
CA GLU A 1116 16.43 42.84 0.70
C GLU A 1116 17.41 43.56 1.64
N GLY A 1117 18.67 43.72 1.20
CA GLY A 1117 19.67 44.47 1.97
C GLY A 1117 21.12 44.19 1.56
N SER A 1118 22.04 44.62 2.43
CA SER A 1118 23.46 44.20 2.39
C SER A 1118 23.58 42.71 2.70
N LEU A 1119 24.58 42.04 2.14
CA LEU A 1119 24.82 40.62 2.36
C LEU A 1119 24.99 40.31 3.88
N PRO A 1120 24.19 39.40 4.46
CA PRO A 1120 24.33 39.02 5.86
C PRO A 1120 25.60 38.19 6.08
N SER A 1121 26.12 38.19 7.31
CA SER A 1121 27.30 37.37 7.71
C SER A 1121 27.03 35.85 7.72
N GLY A 1122 25.80 35.43 7.43
CA GLY A 1122 25.41 34.05 7.18
C GLY A 1122 23.94 33.92 6.79
N PHE A 1123 23.63 32.96 5.92
CA PHE A 1123 22.26 32.55 5.60
C PHE A 1123 21.92 31.27 6.38
N GLY A 1124 20.75 31.21 7.01
CA GLY A 1124 20.20 29.96 7.55
C GLY A 1124 19.74 29.01 6.43
N PRO A 1125 19.44 27.73 6.73
CA PRO A 1125 18.97 26.77 5.74
C PRO A 1125 17.67 27.23 5.08
N MET A 1126 17.64 27.22 3.75
CA MET A 1126 16.51 27.67 2.94
C MET A 1126 15.42 26.59 2.90
N LYS A 1127 14.32 26.76 3.64
CA LYS A 1127 13.11 25.90 3.53
C LYS A 1127 12.17 26.47 2.46
N GLY A 1128 11.69 25.62 1.55
CA GLY A 1128 10.70 25.93 0.51
C GLY A 1128 11.32 26.64 -0.70
N ALA A 1129 11.51 25.91 -1.82
CA ALA A 1129 12.22 26.27 -3.06
C ALA A 1129 12.43 27.79 -3.34
N PRO A 1130 13.37 28.47 -2.65
CA PRO A 1130 13.46 29.92 -2.73
C PRO A 1130 14.60 30.30 -3.67
N VAL A 1131 14.35 31.31 -4.50
CA VAL A 1131 15.38 31.90 -5.36
C VAL A 1131 16.12 32.97 -4.56
N ALA A 1132 17.46 32.91 -4.58
CA ALA A 1132 18.33 33.93 -4.00
C ALA A 1132 18.98 34.73 -5.12
N ASP A 1133 18.71 36.03 -5.17
CA ASP A 1133 19.15 36.94 -6.22
C ASP A 1133 20.31 37.82 -5.71
N PHE A 1134 21.45 37.80 -6.40
CA PHE A 1134 22.65 38.58 -6.06
C PHE A 1134 22.83 39.73 -7.06
N LEU A 1135 22.83 40.96 -6.54
CA LEU A 1135 22.74 42.18 -7.34
C LEU A 1135 24.03 42.99 -7.30
N ALA A 1136 24.45 43.46 -8.48
CA ALA A 1136 25.48 44.47 -8.64
C ALA A 1136 24.95 45.88 -8.29
N LYS A 1137 25.85 46.85 -8.11
CA LYS A 1137 25.48 48.26 -7.85
C LYS A 1137 24.59 48.89 -8.95
N GLY A 1138 24.60 48.34 -10.16
CA GLY A 1138 23.80 48.80 -11.32
C GLY A 1138 22.47 48.07 -11.52
N ASN A 1139 22.00 47.30 -10.54
CA ASN A 1139 20.76 46.51 -10.54
C ASN A 1139 20.73 45.21 -11.38
N GLY A 1140 21.67 44.98 -12.29
CA GLY A 1140 21.90 43.64 -12.89
C GLY A 1140 22.52 42.66 -11.90
N GLY A 1141 22.42 41.36 -12.17
CA GLY A 1141 22.82 40.35 -11.20
C GLY A 1141 22.70 38.91 -11.69
N ILE A 1142 22.80 37.98 -10.73
CA ILE A 1142 22.63 36.54 -10.95
C ILE A 1142 21.84 35.93 -9.81
N ALA A 1143 20.80 35.19 -10.15
CA ALA A 1143 20.04 34.44 -9.15
C ALA A 1143 20.39 32.96 -9.16
N VAL A 1144 20.37 32.33 -7.99
CA VAL A 1144 20.55 30.89 -7.81
C VAL A 1144 19.21 30.27 -7.44
N ARG A 1145 18.80 29.26 -8.21
CA ARG A 1145 17.60 28.48 -7.97
C ARG A 1145 17.97 27.02 -7.67
N PRO A 1146 17.82 26.57 -6.40
CA PRO A 1146 17.88 25.15 -6.04
C PRO A 1146 16.89 24.29 -6.84
N GLY A 1147 17.35 23.16 -7.37
CA GLY A 1147 16.52 22.13 -8.00
C GLY A 1147 16.30 20.93 -7.08
N ARG A 1148 16.37 19.71 -7.62
CA ARG A 1148 16.28 18.47 -6.83
C ARG A 1148 17.66 18.10 -6.30
N CYS A 1149 17.74 17.56 -5.09
CA CYS A 1149 18.97 16.93 -4.60
C CYS A 1149 18.62 15.69 -3.79
N ALA A 1150 19.08 14.53 -4.26
CA ALA A 1150 18.84 13.26 -3.61
C ALA A 1150 19.96 12.27 -3.89
N MET A 1151 20.27 11.43 -2.92
CA MET A 1151 20.95 10.17 -3.17
C MET A 1151 19.92 9.16 -3.69
N ILE A 1152 19.83 9.04 -5.01
CA ILE A 1152 18.74 8.33 -5.71
C ILE A 1152 18.73 6.83 -5.44
N THR A 1153 19.87 6.25 -5.06
CA THR A 1153 19.97 4.81 -4.71
C THR A 1153 19.44 4.48 -3.31
N LYS A 1154 19.38 5.47 -2.43
CA LYS A 1154 18.97 5.32 -1.01
C LYS A 1154 17.77 6.19 -0.61
N TRP A 1155 17.21 6.94 -1.57
CA TRP A 1155 16.07 7.85 -1.38
C TRP A 1155 16.27 8.85 -0.24
N GLN A 1156 17.54 9.20 0.03
CA GLN A 1156 17.90 10.23 0.98
C GLN A 1156 17.85 11.57 0.27
N THR A 1157 16.81 12.35 0.56
CA THR A 1157 16.74 13.77 0.20
C THR A 1157 17.44 14.58 1.27
N GLY A 1158 18.15 15.64 0.89
CA GLY A 1158 18.74 16.57 1.86
C GLY A 1158 18.43 18.01 1.49
N PRO A 1159 18.75 18.94 2.40
CA PRO A 1159 18.40 20.33 2.21
C PRO A 1159 19.30 20.95 1.14
N ILE A 1160 18.71 21.43 0.03
CA ILE A 1160 19.41 22.39 -0.80
C ILE A 1160 19.31 23.77 -0.15
N GLY A 1161 20.40 24.20 0.47
CA GLY A 1161 20.49 25.49 1.14
C GLY A 1161 21.60 26.32 0.56
N LEU A 1162 21.41 27.63 0.41
CA LEU A 1162 22.47 28.53 -0.02
C LEU A 1162 23.18 29.13 1.21
N ARG A 1163 24.50 29.03 1.26
CA ARG A 1163 25.36 29.66 2.28
C ARG A 1163 26.17 30.76 1.61
N HIS A 1164 26.22 31.92 2.23
CA HIS A 1164 27.04 33.03 1.76
C HIS A 1164 27.92 33.55 2.91
N SER A 1165 29.18 33.83 2.60
CA SER A 1165 30.18 34.40 3.50
C SER A 1165 30.98 35.47 2.78
N ALA A 1166 31.79 36.24 3.51
CA ALA A 1166 32.65 37.29 2.93
C ALA A 1166 33.69 36.77 1.90
N MET A 1167 33.89 35.45 1.80
CA MET A 1167 34.89 34.82 0.93
C MET A 1167 34.32 33.83 -0.08
N ARG A 1168 33.11 33.27 0.15
CA ARG A 1168 32.53 32.19 -0.67
C ARG A 1168 31.01 32.16 -0.62
N THR A 1169 30.41 31.73 -1.73
CA THR A 1169 28.98 31.38 -1.85
C THR A 1169 28.88 29.91 -2.23
N ASP A 1170 28.12 29.13 -1.45
CA ASP A 1170 27.98 27.69 -1.62
C ASP A 1170 26.51 27.27 -1.67
N LEU A 1171 26.22 26.25 -2.47
CA LEU A 1171 24.98 25.49 -2.42
C LEU A 1171 25.21 24.21 -1.61
N SER A 1172 24.75 24.15 -0.37
CA SER A 1172 24.68 22.89 0.38
C SER A 1172 23.77 21.91 -0.36
N LEU A 1173 24.21 20.66 -0.52
CA LEU A 1173 23.48 19.60 -1.22
C LEU A 1173 22.93 18.57 -0.23
N LEU A 1174 23.82 17.78 0.37
CA LEU A 1174 23.49 16.69 1.27
C LEU A 1174 24.52 16.67 2.42
N ASN A 1175 24.09 16.33 3.63
CA ASN A 1175 24.95 16.28 4.82
C ASN A 1175 24.95 14.86 5.43
N ASN A 1176 26.02 14.51 6.14
CA ASN A 1176 26.21 13.24 6.84
C ASN A 1176 25.90 12.04 5.94
N ILE A 1177 26.58 11.95 4.79
CA ILE A 1177 26.32 10.97 3.75
C ILE A 1177 27.32 9.82 3.87
N ARG A 1178 26.78 8.61 3.78
CA ARG A 1178 27.57 7.42 3.46
C ARG A 1178 27.15 6.87 2.10
N MET A 1179 28.05 6.93 1.13
CA MET A 1179 27.87 6.40 -0.21
C MET A 1179 28.51 5.01 -0.31
N ASP A 1180 27.72 3.97 -0.53
CA ASP A 1180 28.22 2.62 -0.86
C ASP A 1180 28.62 2.56 -2.35
N PRO A 1181 29.43 1.57 -2.79
CA PRO A 1181 29.80 1.43 -4.20
C PRO A 1181 28.58 1.43 -5.13
N GLY A 1182 28.58 2.32 -6.12
CA GLY A 1182 27.48 2.52 -7.07
C GLY A 1182 26.37 3.46 -6.60
N ASP A 1183 26.39 3.93 -5.34
CA ASP A 1183 25.46 4.95 -4.89
C ASP A 1183 25.62 6.22 -5.72
N THR A 1184 24.48 6.82 -6.08
CA THR A 1184 24.44 8.00 -6.95
C THR A 1184 23.73 9.14 -6.23
N ILE A 1185 24.36 10.30 -6.19
CA ILE A 1185 23.72 11.58 -5.86
C ILE A 1185 23.39 12.27 -7.18
N LEU A 1186 22.15 12.74 -7.30
CA LEU A 1186 21.70 13.65 -8.33
C LEU A 1186 21.41 15.00 -7.67
N ALA A 1187 22.00 16.07 -8.17
CA ALA A 1187 21.70 17.44 -7.78
C ALA A 1187 21.46 18.31 -9.00
N GLU A 1188 20.41 19.13 -8.96
CA GLU A 1188 20.02 20.06 -10.02
C GLU A 1188 19.95 21.47 -9.44
N PHE A 1189 20.37 22.47 -10.21
CA PHE A 1189 20.15 23.88 -9.89
C PHE A 1189 20.29 24.75 -11.14
N ASP A 1190 19.73 25.96 -11.10
CA ASP A 1190 19.89 26.95 -12.16
C ASP A 1190 20.61 28.21 -11.66
N LEU A 1191 21.42 28.79 -12.55
CA LEU A 1191 21.89 30.17 -12.44
C LEU A 1191 21.15 31.03 -13.47
N LEU A 1192 20.65 32.19 -13.03
CA LEU A 1192 19.79 33.07 -13.83
C LEU A 1192 20.43 34.47 -13.91
N PRO A 1193 21.29 34.74 -14.92
CA PRO A 1193 21.85 36.05 -15.17
C PRO A 1193 20.81 37.03 -15.72
N HIS A 1194 20.79 38.25 -15.19
CA HIS A 1194 19.81 39.26 -15.57
C HIS A 1194 20.40 40.67 -15.55
N ALA A 1195 19.84 41.56 -16.37
CA ALA A 1195 20.25 42.96 -16.49
C ALA A 1195 19.59 43.90 -15.46
N GLY A 1196 18.62 43.39 -14.69
CA GLY A 1196 17.85 44.14 -13.70
C GLY A 1196 17.14 43.20 -12.71
N PRO A 1197 16.72 43.68 -11.53
CA PRO A 1197 16.28 42.81 -10.44
C PRO A 1197 15.08 41.96 -10.88
N LEU A 1198 15.10 40.66 -10.60
CA LEU A 1198 14.00 39.78 -11.00
C LEU A 1198 12.70 40.23 -10.32
N SER A 1199 11.71 40.69 -11.08
CA SER A 1199 10.42 41.16 -10.54
C SER A 1199 9.61 40.03 -9.92
N GLN A 1200 9.72 38.81 -10.48
CA GLN A 1200 9.18 37.55 -9.95
C GLN A 1200 10.14 36.41 -10.33
N ALA A 1201 10.39 35.48 -9.39
CA ALA A 1201 11.36 34.39 -9.57
C ALA A 1201 10.73 33.04 -9.99
N VAL A 1202 9.47 33.07 -10.46
CA VAL A 1202 8.73 31.87 -10.87
C VAL A 1202 8.93 31.66 -12.38
N PRO A 1203 9.40 30.49 -12.84
CA PRO A 1203 9.46 30.20 -14.28
C PRO A 1203 8.03 30.17 -14.85
N PRO A 1204 7.81 30.63 -16.08
CA PRO A 1204 6.49 30.55 -16.69
C PRO A 1204 6.05 29.09 -16.77
N ILE A 1205 4.78 28.82 -16.43
CA ILE A 1205 4.20 27.52 -16.71
C ILE A 1205 3.94 27.48 -18.22
N LEU A 1206 4.77 26.71 -18.91
CA LEU A 1206 4.70 26.58 -20.36
C LEU A 1206 3.80 25.40 -20.73
N VAL A 1207 2.87 25.67 -21.62
CA VAL A 1207 1.98 24.67 -22.20
C VAL A 1207 2.28 24.58 -23.69
N THR A 1208 2.62 23.39 -24.20
CA THR A 1208 2.99 23.23 -25.60
C THR A 1208 1.99 22.37 -26.36
N ALA A 1209 1.79 22.71 -27.64
CA ALA A 1209 1.08 21.85 -28.58
C ALA A 1209 1.77 21.90 -29.94
N THR A 1210 1.67 20.81 -30.69
CA THR A 1210 2.12 20.73 -32.08
C THR A 1210 0.95 20.36 -32.97
N ASN A 1211 0.93 20.90 -34.18
CA ASN A 1211 -0.01 20.49 -35.20
C ASN A 1211 0.77 20.23 -36.49
N GLN A 1212 0.95 18.95 -36.80
CA GLN A 1212 1.41 18.49 -38.10
C GLN A 1212 0.16 18.20 -38.95
N PRO A 1213 0.09 18.64 -40.21
CA PRO A 1213 -0.89 18.11 -41.15
C PRO A 1213 -0.81 16.59 -41.28
#